data_AF-A0A0V1DH90-F1
#
_entry.id   AF-A0A0V1DH90-F1
#
_cell.length_a   1.000
_cell.length_b   1.000
_cell.length_c   1.000
_cell.angle_alpha   90.00
_cell.angle_beta   90.00
_cell.angle_gamma   90.00
#
_symmetry.space_group_name_H-M   'P 1'
#
loop_
_entity.id
_entity.type
_entity.pdbx_description
1 polymer ?
#
loop_
_entity_poly.entity_id
_entity_poly.type
_entity_poly.pdbx_seq_one_letter_code
_entity_poly.pdbx_strand_id
1 'polypeptide(L)'
;LLRCLIDTTAVGKATKFCEKLNGKMTSCMYLKNIHLLCILLAACFLPIWACPQQQQFSFSTQIKNDQMDIFKRYYIEKMIDFGKVIFADSYRSPVENIMEYLRKLLEKVQYYCMEISNWKNTTLKEPCREDLSFMVCSFSDFLNGTATKLAKLCDSLPDDAKVACVEESNQKIYSNLWVIKVVDSIGKPPAGIFQGNLLFLGSYEECLDISVSRSQNQNAREAKEGTFQGKHCSIMIHLPRFHMNTIKRLPFAYSNNKLKSDSLTEPPLQWGICMPKTCSAVETTKISDLIYPNASSMIKIRCEEPQALEDDAGSIVMVVIGCALAFLVIFGSAMDFWYQYKSDTSKKIVKNSHSSKNNLNIVEFDTVNQDGASHHANAVVEESYDWKMCVILSFSIPRNLSELQLINPDHIQCIDGIRVLSVCYAIFGFSVLFAMNNIDNALQAMDMISKFYAQIINSAALAADSFFVLSGFLVCYLFLNRAQLHNALDPMHWVLFYIRRAIRLVPVYVVLLGFVALLFKHVGDGPLWTGSIPSFSSQLGCESSWWTNLLFINNFFGQENPCMGWAWFLAVEVQLYILSPLLLLLYHYSPRVALAATSLLMISFAVLHAVIVVLNDYPPSYVATTNLSELEKLDAYVKNVFVKPYSHCCSYLVGIALGYFIYKMKNKPYKFSKRTRKVLWIVSLLFNATTVFGIYDYAKGSVCSAMRWSSTAKGLYACLSRLSWPITIAMIIMLCLNSKNCFVNRWLSMRMWKPLSRLSYCAALIHPMITATLLLTLRESFHVTICNVIYNAVSVTCITYLVALVVYLCLEAPLGKLRIDILSYDNLADSFTLKI
;
A
#
# COMPACT_ATOMS: atom_id res chain seq x y z
N LEU A 1 19.59 -5.14 -28.94
CA LEU A 1 20.51 -5.06 -27.80
C LEU A 1 20.75 -6.41 -27.11
N LEU A 2 19.76 -7.10 -26.53
CA LEU A 2 20.04 -8.36 -25.80
C LEU A 2 20.36 -9.60 -26.66
N ARG A 3 20.09 -9.60 -27.97
CA ARG A 3 20.65 -10.63 -28.89
C ARG A 3 22.16 -10.51 -29.08
N CYS A 4 22.78 -9.39 -28.68
CA CYS A 4 24.23 -9.22 -28.68
C CYS A 4 24.89 -9.66 -27.37
N LEU A 5 24.12 -9.92 -26.30
CA LEU A 5 24.65 -10.26 -24.98
C LEU A 5 24.69 -11.77 -24.70
N ILE A 6 23.97 -12.57 -25.49
CA ILE A 6 23.94 -14.03 -25.35
C ILE A 6 24.39 -14.64 -26.67
N ASP A 7 25.71 -14.63 -26.89
CA ASP A 7 26.32 -15.57 -27.82
C ASP A 7 26.80 -16.79 -27.02
N THR A 8 25.95 -17.81 -26.99
CA THR A 8 26.22 -19.12 -26.36
C THR A 8 27.44 -19.82 -26.96
N THR A 9 28.03 -19.30 -28.04
CA THR A 9 29.29 -19.80 -28.59
C THR A 9 30.53 -19.40 -27.78
N ALA A 10 30.46 -18.33 -26.97
CA ALA A 10 31.60 -17.88 -26.15
C ALA A 10 31.88 -18.83 -24.97
N VAL A 11 30.83 -19.36 -24.33
CA VAL A 11 30.96 -20.34 -23.23
C VAL A 11 31.48 -21.68 -23.75
N GLY A 12 31.05 -22.11 -24.94
CA GLY A 12 31.53 -23.34 -25.59
C GLY A 12 32.97 -23.25 -26.11
N LYS A 13 33.49 -22.05 -26.39
CA LYS A 13 34.91 -21.82 -26.74
C LYS A 13 35.79 -21.68 -25.50
N ALA A 14 35.27 -21.16 -24.39
CA ALA A 14 35.99 -21.08 -23.12
C ALA A 14 36.27 -22.46 -22.48
N THR A 15 35.32 -23.41 -22.59
CA THR A 15 35.52 -24.80 -22.14
C THR A 15 36.57 -25.53 -23.00
N LYS A 16 36.55 -25.36 -24.32
CA LYS A 16 37.59 -25.90 -25.21
C LYS A 16 38.98 -25.25 -25.02
N PHE A 17 39.04 -24.05 -24.44
CA PHE A 17 40.29 -23.36 -24.12
C PHE A 17 40.90 -23.81 -22.79
N CYS A 18 40.12 -24.03 -21.71
CA CYS A 18 40.66 -24.65 -20.49
C CYS A 18 40.99 -26.15 -20.71
N GLU A 19 40.36 -26.88 -21.65
CA GLU A 19 40.78 -28.26 -22.04
C GLU A 19 42.13 -28.31 -22.77
N LYS A 20 42.53 -27.22 -23.45
CA LYS A 20 43.83 -27.12 -24.15
C LYS A 20 44.99 -26.74 -23.23
N LEU A 21 44.70 -26.27 -22.02
CA LEU A 21 45.69 -25.91 -21.00
C LEU A 21 45.88 -27.09 -20.04
N ASN A 22 46.74 -28.04 -20.44
CA ASN A 22 47.20 -29.13 -19.60
C ASN A 22 47.68 -28.60 -18.22
N GLY A 23 46.90 -28.85 -17.17
CA GLY A 23 47.41 -29.02 -15.81
C GLY A 23 47.52 -27.81 -14.85
N LYS A 24 46.82 -26.68 -15.05
CA LYS A 24 46.80 -25.59 -14.03
C LYS A 24 45.38 -25.08 -13.72
N MET A 25 44.65 -25.86 -12.92
CA MET A 25 43.25 -25.60 -12.54
C MET A 25 43.05 -24.38 -11.62
N THR A 26 44.10 -23.89 -10.95
CA THR A 26 44.03 -22.75 -10.02
C THR A 26 44.00 -21.37 -10.70
N SER A 27 44.53 -21.24 -11.93
CA SER A 27 44.56 -19.96 -12.65
C SER A 27 43.29 -19.66 -13.48
N CYS A 28 42.55 -20.67 -13.98
CA CYS A 28 41.25 -20.43 -14.66
C CYS A 28 40.20 -19.85 -13.66
N MET A 29 40.35 -20.06 -12.35
CA MET A 29 39.40 -19.62 -11.32
C MET A 29 39.55 -18.13 -10.97
N TYR A 30 40.78 -17.62 -10.90
CA TYR A 30 41.07 -16.19 -10.67
C TYR A 30 40.69 -15.32 -11.89
N LEU A 31 40.94 -15.81 -13.11
CA LEU A 31 40.57 -15.09 -14.34
C LEU A 31 39.04 -14.94 -14.51
N LYS A 32 38.28 -15.95 -14.06
CA LYS A 32 36.81 -15.93 -14.10
C LYS A 32 36.23 -14.85 -13.19
N ASN A 33 36.80 -14.67 -12.00
CA ASN A 33 36.34 -13.65 -11.04
C ASN A 33 36.68 -12.22 -11.50
N ILE A 34 37.83 -12.02 -12.15
CA ILE A 34 38.24 -10.71 -12.70
C ILE A 34 37.41 -10.35 -13.94
N HIS A 35 37.15 -11.31 -14.83
CA HIS A 35 36.23 -11.09 -15.95
C HIS A 35 34.81 -10.75 -15.48
N LEU A 36 34.32 -11.42 -14.43
CA LEU A 36 33.02 -11.13 -13.83
C LEU A 36 32.99 -9.73 -13.20
N LEU A 37 34.07 -9.31 -12.53
CA LEU A 37 34.23 -7.97 -11.96
C LEU A 37 34.28 -6.88 -13.04
N CYS A 38 35.00 -7.10 -14.14
CA CYS A 38 35.06 -6.16 -15.27
C CYS A 38 33.74 -6.09 -16.06
N ILE A 39 33.01 -7.19 -16.17
CA ILE A 39 31.67 -7.22 -16.78
C ILE A 39 30.65 -6.51 -15.85
N LEU A 40 30.76 -6.70 -14.53
CA LEU A 40 29.96 -5.98 -13.54
C LEU A 40 30.25 -4.47 -13.57
N LEU A 41 31.52 -4.07 -13.68
CA LEU A 41 31.91 -2.66 -13.85
C LEU A 41 31.42 -2.09 -15.19
N ALA A 42 31.60 -2.79 -16.31
CA ALA A 42 31.09 -2.34 -17.61
C ALA A 42 29.55 -2.24 -17.64
N ALA A 43 28.84 -3.15 -16.96
CA ALA A 43 27.38 -3.12 -16.84
C ALA A 43 26.87 -1.98 -15.95
N CYS A 44 27.61 -1.57 -14.92
CA CYS A 44 27.24 -0.47 -14.03
C CYS A 44 27.39 0.93 -14.68
N PHE A 45 28.28 1.08 -15.68
CA PHE A 45 28.57 2.38 -16.33
C PHE A 45 27.94 2.58 -17.72
N LEU A 46 27.21 1.59 -18.24
CA LEU A 46 26.62 1.63 -19.59
C LEU A 46 25.50 2.67 -19.83
N PRO A 47 24.86 3.33 -18.84
CA PRO A 47 23.98 4.48 -19.13
C PRO A 47 24.73 5.80 -19.35
N ILE A 48 26.02 5.88 -19.07
CA ILE A 48 26.77 7.16 -19.04
C ILE A 48 27.41 7.51 -20.40
N TRP A 49 27.31 6.65 -21.42
CA TRP A 49 28.07 6.80 -22.66
C TRP A 49 27.17 6.84 -23.90
N ALA A 50 26.46 7.95 -24.06
CA ALA A 50 25.98 8.40 -25.37
C ALA A 50 26.45 9.86 -25.58
N CYS A 51 27.44 10.02 -26.46
CA CYS A 51 28.08 11.29 -26.80
C CYS A 51 27.08 12.29 -27.43
N PRO A 52 27.20 13.62 -27.19
CA PRO A 52 26.41 14.62 -27.89
C PRO A 52 27.12 15.08 -29.16
N GLN A 53 26.38 15.20 -30.27
CA GLN A 53 26.59 16.31 -31.20
C GLN A 53 25.37 16.53 -32.09
N GLN A 54 24.99 17.80 -32.18
CA GLN A 54 23.93 18.37 -32.99
C GLN A 54 24.08 18.00 -34.47
N GLN A 55 22.97 17.64 -35.12
CA GLN A 55 22.67 18.11 -36.47
C GLN A 55 21.15 18.09 -36.68
N GLN A 56 20.59 19.27 -36.89
CA GLN A 56 19.24 19.48 -37.41
C GLN A 56 19.11 18.76 -38.75
N PHE A 57 18.06 17.95 -38.95
CA PHE A 57 17.45 17.80 -40.27
C PHE A 57 15.95 17.61 -40.16
N SER A 58 15.23 18.59 -40.72
CA SER A 58 13.79 18.63 -40.93
C SER A 58 13.34 17.54 -41.90
N PHE A 59 12.22 16.89 -41.59
CA PHE A 59 11.58 15.93 -42.49
C PHE A 59 10.64 16.67 -43.44
N SER A 60 10.84 16.53 -44.76
CA SER A 60 9.79 16.79 -45.76
C SER A 60 9.71 15.64 -46.76
N THR A 61 8.58 14.92 -46.68
CA THR A 61 7.79 14.31 -47.76
C THR A 61 8.40 13.30 -48.76
N GLN A 62 7.66 12.18 -48.84
CA GLN A 62 7.43 11.27 -49.97
C GLN A 62 8.55 10.30 -50.40
N ILE A 63 8.48 9.11 -49.80
CA ILE A 63 9.11 7.89 -50.31
C ILE A 63 8.22 7.27 -51.40
N LYS A 64 8.77 7.10 -52.61
CA LYS A 64 8.35 6.07 -53.57
C LYS A 64 9.23 4.82 -53.40
N ASN A 65 8.63 3.66 -53.64
CA ASN A 65 8.96 2.34 -53.10
C ASN A 65 10.27 1.64 -53.54
N ASP A 66 11.23 2.29 -54.22
CA ASP A 66 12.41 1.58 -54.77
C ASP A 66 13.76 1.93 -54.13
N GLN A 67 13.78 2.55 -52.94
CA GLN A 67 15.03 2.91 -52.22
C GLN A 67 15.32 2.08 -50.95
N MET A 68 14.49 1.08 -50.63
CA MET A 68 14.66 0.26 -49.41
C MET A 68 15.84 -0.72 -49.49
N ASP A 69 16.26 -1.13 -50.70
CA ASP A 69 17.36 -2.09 -50.88
C ASP A 69 18.76 -1.45 -50.91
N ILE A 70 18.85 -0.15 -51.22
CA ILE A 70 20.09 0.62 -51.10
C ILE A 70 20.32 1.04 -49.64
N PHE A 71 19.25 1.41 -48.92
CA PHE A 71 19.33 1.75 -47.50
C PHE A 71 19.68 0.52 -46.63
N LYS A 72 19.21 -0.67 -46.99
CA LYS A 72 19.62 -1.92 -46.32
C LYS A 72 21.10 -2.25 -46.53
N ARG A 73 21.68 -2.02 -47.72
CA ARG A 73 23.11 -2.26 -47.93
C ARG A 73 23.98 -1.23 -47.21
N TYR A 74 23.61 0.05 -47.26
CA TYR A 74 24.39 1.12 -46.64
C TYR A 74 24.36 1.08 -45.09
N TYR A 75 23.22 0.70 -44.50
CA TYR A 75 23.08 0.60 -43.03
C TYR A 75 23.67 -0.70 -42.46
N ILE A 76 23.69 -1.79 -43.24
CA ILE A 76 24.34 -3.05 -42.86
C ILE A 76 25.87 -2.92 -43.02
N GLU A 77 26.39 -2.27 -44.06
CA GLU A 77 27.83 -1.99 -44.19
C GLU A 77 28.34 -1.05 -43.09
N LYS A 78 27.59 0.01 -42.72
CA LYS A 78 27.96 0.90 -41.61
C LYS A 78 27.82 0.26 -40.22
N MET A 79 26.86 -0.64 -40.01
CA MET A 79 26.76 -1.43 -38.76
C MET A 79 27.84 -2.51 -38.67
N ILE A 80 28.29 -3.04 -39.80
CA ILE A 80 29.45 -3.94 -39.87
C ILE A 80 30.74 -3.14 -39.62
N ASP A 81 30.88 -1.91 -40.11
CA ASP A 81 32.04 -1.05 -39.79
C ASP A 81 32.02 -0.52 -38.35
N PHE A 82 30.86 -0.25 -37.76
CA PHE A 82 30.73 0.08 -36.32
C PHE A 82 31.00 -1.15 -35.43
N GLY A 83 30.62 -2.34 -35.91
CA GLY A 83 31.00 -3.63 -35.32
C GLY A 83 32.50 -3.92 -35.44
N LYS A 84 33.16 -3.48 -36.52
CA LYS A 84 34.62 -3.61 -36.68
C LYS A 84 35.40 -2.69 -35.74
N VAL A 85 34.90 -1.49 -35.42
CA VAL A 85 35.57 -0.60 -34.46
C VAL A 85 35.52 -1.13 -33.01
N ILE A 86 34.54 -1.97 -32.68
CA ILE A 86 34.38 -2.55 -31.32
C ILE A 86 34.92 -4.00 -31.24
N PHE A 87 34.88 -4.77 -32.34
CA PHE A 87 35.23 -6.20 -32.34
C PHE A 87 36.31 -6.62 -33.35
N ALA A 88 36.93 -5.71 -34.12
CA ALA A 88 37.93 -6.06 -35.14
C ALA A 88 39.38 -5.65 -34.82
N ASP A 89 39.80 -5.68 -33.56
CA ASP A 89 41.23 -5.90 -33.26
C ASP A 89 41.48 -7.40 -33.10
N SER A 90 41.53 -8.10 -34.24
CA SER A 90 41.85 -9.53 -34.36
C SER A 90 43.34 -9.86 -34.10
N TYR A 91 44.10 -8.97 -33.47
CA TYR A 91 45.52 -9.18 -33.14
C TYR A 91 45.89 -8.83 -31.69
N ARG A 92 44.93 -8.40 -30.85
CA ARG A 92 45.16 -8.18 -29.42
C ARG A 92 44.62 -9.35 -28.61
N SER A 93 45.42 -9.83 -27.67
CA SER A 93 44.96 -10.80 -26.68
C SER A 93 43.75 -10.23 -25.91
N PRO A 94 42.81 -11.07 -25.41
CA PRO A 94 41.72 -10.60 -24.55
C PRO A 94 42.21 -9.75 -23.37
N VAL A 95 43.43 -10.01 -22.90
CA VAL A 95 44.13 -9.24 -21.87
C VAL A 95 44.46 -7.83 -22.35
N GLU A 96 45.02 -7.65 -23.56
CA GLU A 96 45.34 -6.33 -24.11
C GLU A 96 44.10 -5.46 -24.34
N ASN A 97 42.97 -6.05 -24.74
CA ASN A 97 41.71 -5.31 -24.86
C ASN A 97 41.16 -4.88 -23.49
N ILE A 98 41.30 -5.71 -22.46
CA ILE A 98 40.96 -5.34 -21.07
C ILE A 98 41.88 -4.22 -20.58
N MET A 99 43.17 -4.32 -20.84
CA MET A 99 44.16 -3.31 -20.44
C MET A 99 43.90 -1.96 -21.11
N GLU A 100 43.55 -1.95 -22.40
CA GLU A 100 43.16 -0.74 -23.14
C GLU A 100 41.88 -0.11 -22.56
N TYR A 101 40.89 -0.93 -22.22
CA TYR A 101 39.65 -0.47 -21.60
C TYR A 101 39.89 0.13 -20.21
N LEU A 102 40.66 -0.58 -19.37
CA LEU A 102 41.05 -0.09 -18.04
C LEU A 102 41.84 1.21 -18.13
N ARG A 103 42.72 1.35 -19.13
CA ARG A 103 43.46 2.59 -19.37
C ARG A 103 42.54 3.75 -19.73
N LYS A 104 41.63 3.57 -20.70
CA LYS A 104 40.66 4.60 -21.09
C LYS A 104 39.69 4.97 -19.95
N LEU A 105 39.30 3.98 -19.14
CA LEU A 105 38.49 4.20 -17.96
C LEU A 105 39.26 5.03 -16.92
N LEU A 106 40.51 4.66 -16.64
CA LEU A 106 41.38 5.37 -15.70
C LEU A 106 41.59 6.83 -16.12
N GLU A 107 41.92 7.07 -17.40
CA GLU A 107 42.12 8.42 -17.96
C GLU A 107 40.86 9.29 -17.79
N LYS A 108 39.67 8.71 -18.02
CA LYS A 108 38.40 9.43 -17.84
C LYS A 108 38.04 9.68 -16.38
N VAL A 109 38.22 8.70 -15.50
CA VAL A 109 37.93 8.87 -14.06
C VAL A 109 38.88 9.90 -13.45
N GLN A 110 40.15 9.91 -13.85
CA GLN A 110 41.12 10.94 -13.47
C GLN A 110 40.70 12.34 -13.96
N TYR A 111 40.26 12.45 -15.21
CA TYR A 111 39.72 13.70 -15.75
C TYR A 111 38.55 14.22 -14.92
N TYR A 112 37.55 13.38 -14.63
CA TYR A 112 36.39 13.80 -13.83
C TYR A 112 36.73 14.12 -12.38
N CYS A 113 37.68 13.41 -11.76
CA CYS A 113 38.21 13.75 -10.44
C CYS A 113 38.73 15.20 -10.39
N MET A 114 39.50 15.61 -11.41
CA MET A 114 40.03 16.99 -11.52
C MET A 114 38.98 18.01 -11.99
N GLU A 115 38.02 17.60 -12.80
CA GLU A 115 36.99 18.51 -13.32
C GLU A 115 35.96 18.86 -12.24
N ILE A 116 35.49 17.87 -11.46
CA ILE A 116 34.49 18.06 -10.40
C ILE A 116 35.02 18.98 -9.29
N SER A 117 36.30 18.88 -8.94
CA SER A 117 36.91 19.75 -7.93
C SER A 117 36.92 21.22 -8.38
N ASN A 118 36.95 21.47 -9.69
CA ASN A 118 36.98 22.82 -10.29
C ASN A 118 35.58 23.40 -10.59
N TRP A 119 34.49 22.68 -10.31
CA TRP A 119 33.13 23.18 -10.53
C TRP A 119 32.81 24.37 -9.61
N LYS A 120 32.24 25.44 -10.18
CA LYS A 120 31.87 26.66 -9.43
C LYS A 120 30.70 26.39 -8.45
N ASN A 121 30.56 27.20 -7.39
CA ASN A 121 29.44 27.08 -6.44
C ASN A 121 28.04 27.24 -7.07
N THR A 122 27.95 27.77 -8.30
CA THR A 122 26.70 27.88 -9.07
C THR A 122 26.21 26.53 -9.60
N THR A 123 27.10 25.55 -9.81
CA THR A 123 26.74 24.21 -10.31
C THR A 123 26.39 23.24 -9.18
N LEU A 124 27.21 23.15 -8.13
CA LEU A 124 26.96 22.33 -6.93
C LEU A 124 27.27 23.13 -5.66
N LYS A 125 26.58 22.84 -4.55
CA LYS A 125 27.00 23.37 -3.24
C LYS A 125 28.35 22.76 -2.86
N GLU A 126 29.16 23.57 -2.19
CA GLU A 126 30.50 23.22 -1.73
C GLU A 126 30.59 21.86 -1.00
N PRO A 127 29.74 21.51 -0.02
CA PRO A 127 29.83 20.21 0.67
C PRO A 127 29.56 19.01 -0.25
N CYS A 128 28.56 19.10 -1.13
CA CYS A 128 28.26 18.04 -2.10
C CYS A 128 29.40 17.88 -3.13
N ARG A 129 29.96 18.99 -3.62
CA ARG A 129 31.08 18.98 -4.57
C ARG A 129 32.31 18.29 -3.97
N GLU A 130 32.65 18.62 -2.72
CA GLU A 130 33.79 18.01 -2.04
C GLU A 130 33.63 16.50 -1.84
N ASP A 131 32.47 16.05 -1.33
CA ASP A 131 32.26 14.61 -1.12
C ASP A 131 32.18 13.83 -2.44
N LEU A 132 31.58 14.42 -3.47
CA LEU A 132 31.52 13.82 -4.79
C LEU A 132 32.91 13.71 -5.41
N SER A 133 33.72 14.77 -5.32
CA SER A 133 35.11 14.75 -5.77
C SER A 133 35.92 13.71 -5.01
N PHE A 134 35.79 13.65 -3.67
CA PHE A 134 36.45 12.66 -2.83
C PHE A 134 36.10 11.23 -3.24
N MET A 135 34.82 10.94 -3.50
CA MET A 135 34.36 9.63 -3.98
C MET A 135 34.99 9.27 -5.34
N VAL A 136 34.93 10.17 -6.32
CA VAL A 136 35.43 9.93 -7.69
C VAL A 136 36.96 9.81 -7.71
N CYS A 137 37.68 10.63 -6.95
CA CYS A 137 39.13 10.57 -6.83
C CYS A 137 39.59 9.31 -6.09
N SER A 138 38.88 8.88 -5.04
CA SER A 138 39.18 7.62 -4.36
C SER A 138 38.98 6.42 -5.30
N PHE A 139 37.96 6.48 -6.19
CA PHE A 139 37.79 5.48 -7.24
C PHE A 139 38.95 5.46 -8.24
N SER A 140 39.41 6.66 -8.64
CA SER A 140 40.60 6.82 -9.50
C SER A 140 41.84 6.17 -8.89
N ASP A 141 42.12 6.44 -7.61
CA ASP A 141 43.29 5.92 -6.92
C ASP A 141 43.23 4.39 -6.77
N PHE A 142 42.04 3.85 -6.44
CA PHE A 142 41.81 2.41 -6.40
C PHE A 142 42.09 1.74 -7.76
N LEU A 143 41.54 2.30 -8.85
CA LEU A 143 41.75 1.79 -10.20
C LEU A 143 43.23 1.89 -10.61
N ASN A 144 43.90 2.99 -10.26
CA ASN A 144 45.32 3.20 -10.55
C ASN A 144 46.18 2.13 -9.87
N GLY A 145 46.04 1.95 -8.56
CA GLY A 145 46.78 0.93 -7.81
C GLY A 145 46.51 -0.49 -8.32
N THR A 146 45.25 -0.79 -8.67
CA THR A 146 44.86 -2.08 -9.24
C THR A 146 45.47 -2.31 -10.62
N ALA A 147 45.45 -1.29 -11.49
CA ALA A 147 46.05 -1.35 -12.81
C ALA A 147 47.58 -1.53 -12.73
N THR A 148 48.26 -0.81 -11.84
CA THR A 148 49.70 -0.97 -11.57
C THR A 148 50.06 -2.41 -11.22
N LYS A 149 49.24 -3.04 -10.36
CA LYS A 149 49.44 -4.43 -9.91
C LYS A 149 49.13 -5.45 -11.01
N LEU A 150 48.04 -5.28 -11.75
CA LEU A 150 47.64 -6.18 -12.85
C LEU A 150 48.60 -6.13 -14.03
N ALA A 151 49.06 -4.94 -14.39
CA ALA A 151 50.00 -4.71 -15.48
C ALA A 151 51.45 -5.11 -15.12
N LYS A 152 51.70 -5.53 -13.87
CA LYS A 152 53.06 -5.83 -13.36
C LYS A 152 54.04 -4.67 -13.58
N LEU A 153 53.56 -3.43 -13.53
CA LEU A 153 54.39 -2.25 -13.82
C LEU A 153 55.54 -2.08 -12.81
N CYS A 154 55.36 -2.55 -11.57
CA CYS A 154 56.44 -2.53 -10.59
C CYS A 154 57.53 -3.59 -10.88
N ASP A 155 57.25 -4.63 -11.67
CA ASP A 155 58.26 -5.66 -12.01
C ASP A 155 59.31 -5.16 -12.99
N SER A 156 59.03 -4.07 -13.73
CA SER A 156 60.00 -3.44 -14.64
C SER A 156 60.93 -2.42 -13.95
N LEU A 157 60.80 -2.22 -12.63
CA LEU A 157 61.59 -1.26 -11.85
C LEU A 157 62.75 -1.95 -11.10
N PRO A 158 63.83 -1.21 -10.77
CA PRO A 158 64.91 -1.68 -9.88
C PRO A 158 64.38 -2.11 -8.51
N ASP A 159 65.06 -3.05 -7.81
CA ASP A 159 64.56 -3.69 -6.59
C ASP A 159 64.07 -2.72 -5.50
N ASP A 160 64.81 -1.64 -5.21
CA ASP A 160 64.41 -0.64 -4.22
C ASP A 160 63.15 0.15 -4.63
N ALA A 161 63.06 0.52 -5.92
CA ALA A 161 61.91 1.23 -6.49
C ALA A 161 60.69 0.30 -6.67
N LYS A 162 60.94 -1.00 -6.88
CA LYS A 162 59.92 -2.03 -6.99
C LYS A 162 59.19 -2.21 -5.66
N VAL A 163 59.92 -2.27 -4.54
CA VAL A 163 59.31 -2.37 -3.19
C VAL A 163 58.43 -1.15 -2.91
N ALA A 164 58.95 0.05 -3.15
CA ALA A 164 58.19 1.30 -2.98
C ALA A 164 56.93 1.35 -3.86
N CYS A 165 57.03 0.96 -5.14
CA CYS A 165 55.89 0.89 -6.07
C CYS A 165 54.81 -0.11 -5.61
N VAL A 166 55.21 -1.28 -5.10
CA VAL A 166 54.28 -2.29 -4.57
C VAL A 166 53.59 -1.78 -3.31
N GLU A 167 54.33 -1.09 -2.42
CA GLU A 167 53.76 -0.53 -1.19
C GLU A 167 52.79 0.62 -1.48
N GLU A 168 53.16 1.55 -2.35
CA GLU A 168 52.28 2.65 -2.78
C GLU A 168 51.02 2.15 -3.49
N SER A 169 51.15 1.16 -4.37
CA SER A 169 49.99 0.57 -5.06
C SER A 169 49.06 -0.18 -4.10
N ASN A 170 49.62 -0.93 -3.14
CA ASN A 170 48.82 -1.55 -2.08
C ASN A 170 48.12 -0.50 -1.21
N GLN A 171 48.82 0.57 -0.81
CA GLN A 171 48.22 1.66 -0.05
C GLN A 171 47.03 2.28 -0.79
N LYS A 172 47.19 2.60 -2.09
CA LYS A 172 46.10 3.12 -2.94
C LYS A 172 44.90 2.18 -3.04
N ILE A 173 45.12 0.86 -3.05
CA ILE A 173 44.04 -0.14 -3.08
C ILE A 173 43.34 -0.20 -1.71
N TYR A 174 44.09 -0.40 -0.63
CA TYR A 174 43.51 -0.68 0.69
C TYR A 174 42.86 0.56 1.32
N SER A 175 43.41 1.76 1.13
CA SER A 175 42.81 2.99 1.66
C SER A 175 41.52 3.38 0.94
N ASN A 176 41.34 2.95 -0.32
CA ASN A 176 40.18 3.29 -1.15
C ASN A 176 39.26 2.09 -1.43
N LEU A 177 39.44 0.97 -0.74
CA LEU A 177 38.62 -0.24 -0.93
C LEU A 177 37.12 0.02 -0.64
N TRP A 178 36.82 0.98 0.23
CA TRP A 178 35.45 1.39 0.55
C TRP A 178 34.65 1.86 -0.68
N VAL A 179 35.31 2.39 -1.71
CA VAL A 179 34.64 2.83 -2.95
C VAL A 179 34.05 1.65 -3.71
N ILE A 180 34.60 0.45 -3.55
CA ILE A 180 34.01 -0.75 -4.12
C ILE A 180 32.64 -1.03 -3.49
N LYS A 181 32.43 -0.73 -2.21
CA LYS A 181 31.10 -0.83 -1.58
C LYS A 181 30.11 0.15 -2.19
N VAL A 182 30.55 1.38 -2.50
CA VAL A 182 29.73 2.35 -3.24
C VAL A 182 29.29 1.75 -4.58
N VAL A 183 30.23 1.19 -5.34
CA VAL A 183 29.92 0.58 -6.64
C VAL A 183 29.05 -0.67 -6.51
N ASP A 184 29.28 -1.51 -5.49
CA ASP A 184 28.52 -2.73 -5.27
C ASP A 184 27.06 -2.45 -4.87
N SER A 185 26.86 -1.35 -4.13
CA SER A 185 25.55 -0.87 -3.70
C SER A 185 24.68 -0.29 -4.81
N ILE A 186 25.26 0.10 -5.96
CA ILE A 186 24.51 0.61 -7.12
C ILE A 186 23.65 -0.50 -7.73
N GLY A 187 22.45 -0.12 -8.17
CA GLY A 187 21.50 -1.00 -8.84
C GLY A 187 22.09 -1.64 -10.09
N LYS A 188 22.13 -2.98 -10.10
CA LYS A 188 22.53 -3.79 -11.25
C LYS A 188 21.28 -4.26 -12.00
N PRO A 189 21.35 -4.47 -13.33
CA PRO A 189 20.25 -5.07 -14.08
C PRO A 189 19.88 -6.44 -13.50
N PRO A 190 18.66 -6.61 -12.96
CA PRO A 190 18.22 -7.86 -12.36
C PRO A 190 17.80 -8.86 -13.45
N ALA A 191 17.62 -10.11 -13.06
CA ALA A 191 16.99 -11.10 -13.91
C ALA A 191 15.51 -10.72 -14.18
N GLY A 192 14.94 -11.22 -15.28
CA GLY A 192 13.51 -11.02 -15.55
C GLY A 192 13.13 -9.69 -16.22
N ILE A 193 14.07 -8.96 -16.83
CA ILE A 193 13.75 -7.74 -17.62
C ILE A 193 12.68 -8.03 -18.69
N PHE A 194 12.78 -9.18 -19.39
CA PHE A 194 11.77 -9.62 -20.35
C PHE A 194 10.45 -10.11 -19.73
N GLN A 195 10.40 -10.23 -18.41
CA GLN A 195 9.20 -10.53 -17.63
C GLN A 195 8.63 -9.26 -16.97
N GLY A 196 9.22 -8.08 -17.24
CA GLY A 196 8.77 -6.79 -16.72
C GLY A 196 9.59 -6.26 -15.53
N ASN A 197 10.74 -6.87 -15.19
CA ASN A 197 11.57 -6.36 -14.11
C ASN A 197 12.32 -5.08 -14.52
N LEU A 198 11.81 -3.93 -14.06
CA LEU A 198 12.42 -2.61 -14.27
C LEU A 198 12.86 -1.96 -12.95
N LEU A 199 13.02 -2.76 -11.89
CA LEU A 199 13.39 -2.28 -10.55
C LEU A 199 14.85 -2.66 -10.24
N PHE A 200 15.76 -1.72 -10.48
CA PHE A 200 17.20 -1.90 -10.28
C PHE A 200 17.57 -1.23 -8.95
N LEU A 201 17.07 -1.76 -7.83
CA LEU A 201 17.09 -1.06 -6.52
C LEU A 201 18.50 -0.90 -5.92
N GLY A 202 19.42 -1.83 -6.19
CA GLY A 202 20.75 -1.85 -5.55
C GLY A 202 20.69 -2.27 -4.08
N SER A 203 21.84 -2.30 -3.42
CA SER A 203 21.93 -2.63 -1.99
C SER A 203 21.71 -1.37 -1.16
N TYR A 204 20.50 -1.21 -0.64
CA TYR A 204 20.11 -0.04 0.14
C TYR A 204 20.95 0.12 1.43
N GLU A 205 21.06 -0.95 2.22
CA GLU A 205 21.76 -0.92 3.52
C GLU A 205 23.27 -0.70 3.34
N GLU A 206 23.87 -1.35 2.34
CA GLU A 206 25.29 -1.18 2.06
C GLU A 206 25.63 0.26 1.69
N CYS A 207 24.76 0.97 0.97
CA CYS A 207 24.99 2.39 0.67
C CYS A 207 24.95 3.27 1.94
N LEU A 208 24.03 3.00 2.86
CA LEU A 208 23.87 3.79 4.09
C LEU A 208 24.98 3.52 5.11
N ASP A 209 25.51 2.29 5.16
CA ASP A 209 26.55 1.88 6.11
C ASP A 209 27.95 2.44 5.76
N ILE A 210 28.12 3.04 4.57
CA ILE A 210 29.40 3.61 4.16
C ILE A 210 29.66 4.90 4.96
N SER A 211 30.61 4.82 5.89
CA SER A 211 31.16 5.95 6.64
C SER A 211 32.69 5.92 6.62
N VAL A 212 33.32 7.01 6.15
CA VAL A 212 34.78 7.08 5.96
C VAL A 212 35.31 8.42 6.46
N SER A 213 36.34 8.40 7.29
CA SER A 213 37.01 9.63 7.75
C SER A 213 37.97 10.15 6.68
N ARG A 214 37.85 11.44 6.31
CA ARG A 214 38.74 12.08 5.33
C ARG A 214 40.21 12.15 5.79
N SER A 215 40.46 12.05 7.11
CA SER A 215 41.81 12.15 7.70
C SER A 215 42.78 11.02 7.35
N GLN A 216 42.29 9.88 6.85
CA GLN A 216 43.13 8.71 6.54
C GLN A 216 43.73 8.71 5.13
N ASN A 217 43.32 9.62 4.24
CA ASN A 217 43.85 9.73 2.88
C ASN A 217 44.82 10.92 2.76
N GLN A 218 46.13 10.65 2.79
CA GLN A 218 47.23 11.64 2.78
C GLN A 218 47.31 12.51 1.50
N ASN A 219 46.52 12.23 0.46
CA ASN A 219 46.54 12.98 -0.80
C ASN A 219 45.64 14.22 -0.80
N ALA A 220 44.81 14.43 0.23
CA ALA A 220 44.01 15.64 0.38
C ALA A 220 44.75 16.70 1.22
N ARG A 221 45.81 17.29 0.64
CA ARG A 221 46.33 18.56 1.15
C ARG A 221 45.17 19.57 1.07
N GLU A 222 44.66 20.00 2.22
CA GLU A 222 43.54 20.96 2.43
C GLU A 222 42.11 20.41 2.65
N ALA A 223 41.88 19.13 2.92
CA ALA A 223 40.54 18.69 3.34
C ALA A 223 40.31 18.95 4.84
N LYS A 224 39.35 19.84 5.16
CA LYS A 224 38.80 20.02 6.51
C LYS A 224 38.35 18.67 7.10
N GLU A 225 38.56 18.48 8.41
CA GLU A 225 38.07 17.31 9.15
C GLU A 225 36.58 17.07 8.85
N GLY A 226 36.26 15.90 8.32
CA GLY A 226 34.90 15.53 7.93
C GLY A 226 34.78 14.05 7.63
N THR A 227 33.58 13.51 7.81
CA THR A 227 33.25 12.11 7.49
C THR A 227 32.40 12.06 6.23
N PHE A 228 32.86 11.31 5.23
CA PHE A 228 32.02 10.93 4.09
C PHE A 228 30.94 9.94 4.57
N GLN A 229 29.69 10.16 4.17
CA GLN A 229 28.58 9.24 4.41
C GLN A 229 27.79 9.01 3.12
N GLY A 230 27.40 7.76 2.87
CA GLY A 230 26.55 7.39 1.73
C GLY A 230 25.06 7.67 1.97
N LYS A 231 24.32 7.82 0.86
CA LYS A 231 22.87 8.05 0.81
C LYS A 231 22.29 7.42 -0.45
N HIS A 232 21.23 6.65 -0.29
CA HIS A 232 20.54 6.02 -1.41
C HIS A 232 19.64 7.01 -2.14
N CYS A 233 19.76 7.03 -3.46
CA CYS A 233 18.93 7.82 -4.36
C CYS A 233 18.33 6.91 -5.43
N SER A 234 17.03 7.03 -5.68
CA SER A 234 16.32 6.33 -6.73
C SER A 234 16.07 7.26 -7.93
N ILE A 235 16.65 6.89 -9.07
CA ILE A 235 16.47 7.54 -10.37
C ILE A 235 15.32 6.84 -11.10
N MET A 236 14.23 7.54 -11.39
CA MET A 236 13.18 7.05 -12.28
C MET A 236 13.42 7.59 -13.70
N ILE A 237 13.67 6.69 -14.65
CA ILE A 237 13.89 7.01 -16.04
C ILE A 237 12.63 6.65 -16.82
N HIS A 238 11.95 7.66 -17.35
CA HIS A 238 10.84 7.44 -18.26
C HIS A 238 11.38 7.03 -19.63
N LEU A 239 11.11 5.79 -20.03
CA LEU A 239 11.52 5.28 -21.34
C LEU A 239 10.73 6.01 -22.44
N PRO A 240 11.38 6.45 -23.53
CA PRO A 240 10.66 7.06 -24.65
C PRO A 240 9.66 6.07 -25.24
N ARG A 241 8.51 6.57 -25.70
CA ARG A 241 7.46 5.76 -26.33
C ARG A 241 8.04 4.83 -27.38
N PHE A 242 8.07 3.53 -27.09
CA PHE A 242 8.37 2.56 -28.12
C PHE A 242 7.25 2.61 -29.15
N HIS A 243 7.57 3.03 -30.38
CA HIS A 243 6.63 2.98 -31.49
C HIS A 243 6.28 1.50 -31.74
N MET A 244 5.15 1.05 -31.20
CA MET A 244 4.66 -0.35 -31.19
C MET A 244 4.47 -0.97 -32.59
N ASN A 245 4.74 -0.24 -33.67
CA ASN A 245 4.71 -0.77 -35.03
C ASN A 245 5.84 -1.78 -35.30
N THR A 246 6.94 -1.75 -34.54
CA THR A 246 8.09 -2.63 -34.73
C THR A 246 7.97 -3.96 -33.96
N ILE A 247 7.05 -4.05 -32.99
CA ILE A 247 6.81 -5.26 -32.19
C ILE A 247 5.40 -5.82 -32.46
N LYS A 248 5.09 -6.09 -33.73
CA LYS A 248 3.87 -6.83 -34.15
C LYS A 248 3.84 -8.30 -33.69
N ARG A 249 4.81 -8.75 -32.90
CA ARG A 249 4.92 -10.13 -32.39
C ARG A 249 4.70 -10.29 -30.88
N LEU A 250 4.49 -9.20 -30.14
CA LEU A 250 3.96 -9.30 -28.77
C LEU A 250 2.42 -9.22 -28.85
N PRO A 251 1.68 -10.11 -28.17
CA PRO A 251 0.22 -10.24 -28.28
C PRO A 251 -0.58 -9.05 -27.69
N PHE A 252 0.08 -7.92 -27.38
CA PHE A 252 -0.48 -6.76 -26.68
C PHE A 252 -0.53 -5.47 -27.50
N ALA A 253 -0.23 -5.51 -28.81
CA ALA A 253 -0.21 -4.28 -29.62
C ALA A 253 -1.64 -3.85 -30.04
N TYR A 254 -2.12 -2.71 -29.52
CA TYR A 254 -3.22 -1.95 -30.15
C TYR A 254 -2.86 -0.48 -30.35
N SER A 255 -3.33 0.02 -31.50
CA SER A 255 -3.13 1.34 -32.08
C SER A 255 -3.94 2.42 -31.36
N ASN A 256 -3.27 3.47 -30.85
CA ASN A 256 -3.58 4.89 -31.09
C ASN A 256 -2.71 5.81 -30.19
N ASN A 257 -2.22 6.90 -30.79
CA ASN A 257 -1.25 7.86 -30.24
C ASN A 257 -1.78 8.80 -29.13
N LYS A 258 -2.73 8.35 -28.30
CA LYS A 258 -3.39 9.21 -27.29
C LYS A 258 -3.31 8.71 -25.84
N LEU A 259 -2.50 7.69 -25.53
CA LEU A 259 -2.26 7.36 -24.12
C LEU A 259 -1.45 8.47 -23.43
N LYS A 260 -1.99 9.06 -22.36
CA LYS A 260 -1.17 9.80 -21.40
C LYS A 260 -0.20 8.82 -20.72
N SER A 261 1.06 9.24 -20.57
CA SER A 261 2.07 8.48 -19.82
C SER A 261 1.70 8.50 -18.34
N ASP A 262 1.39 7.34 -17.77
CA ASP A 262 1.18 7.17 -16.34
C ASP A 262 1.95 5.94 -15.86
N SER A 263 2.17 5.83 -14.55
CA SER A 263 3.03 4.83 -13.91
C SER A 263 2.61 3.38 -14.22
N LEU A 264 1.32 3.16 -14.54
CA LEU A 264 0.77 1.86 -14.93
C LEU A 264 0.88 1.54 -16.44
N THR A 265 0.96 2.56 -17.31
CA THR A 265 0.97 2.37 -18.77
C THR A 265 2.38 2.35 -19.34
N GLU A 266 3.31 3.07 -18.70
CA GLU A 266 4.74 3.11 -19.02
C GLU A 266 5.54 3.08 -17.70
N PRO A 267 5.76 1.90 -17.08
CA PRO A 267 6.49 1.83 -15.82
C PRO A 267 7.91 2.39 -16.01
N PRO A 268 8.31 3.41 -15.22
CA PRO A 268 9.65 3.96 -15.33
C PRO A 268 10.67 2.91 -14.91
N LEU A 269 11.82 2.91 -15.57
CA LEU A 269 12.98 2.17 -15.08
C LEU A 269 13.45 2.84 -13.80
N GLN A 270 13.37 2.13 -12.68
CA GLN A 270 13.80 2.65 -11.39
C GLN A 270 15.20 2.15 -11.09
N TRP A 271 16.16 3.05 -10.93
CA TRP A 271 17.57 2.74 -10.73
C TRP A 271 18.08 3.37 -9.43
N GLY A 272 18.38 2.53 -8.44
CA GLY A 272 19.00 2.94 -7.19
C GLY A 272 20.49 3.17 -7.37
N ILE A 273 20.96 4.31 -6.88
CA ILE A 273 22.37 4.73 -6.91
C ILE A 273 22.78 5.21 -5.52
N CYS A 274 24.06 5.06 -5.20
CA CYS A 274 24.62 5.57 -3.96
C CYS A 274 25.29 6.92 -4.19
N MET A 275 24.84 7.94 -3.48
CA MET A 275 25.33 9.32 -3.56
C MET A 275 25.85 9.78 -2.19
N PRO A 276 26.69 10.82 -2.14
CA PRO A 276 27.07 11.40 -0.86
C PRO A 276 25.85 11.99 -0.13
N LYS A 277 25.80 11.85 1.19
CA LYS A 277 24.72 12.38 2.04
C LYS A 277 24.55 13.90 1.93
N THR A 278 25.64 14.61 1.67
CA THR A 278 25.66 16.07 1.48
C THR A 278 24.99 16.54 0.19
N CYS A 279 24.74 15.64 -0.77
CA CYS A 279 24.06 15.96 -2.02
C CYS A 279 22.54 15.86 -1.89
N SER A 280 21.84 16.92 -2.29
CA SER A 280 20.37 16.95 -2.40
C SER A 280 19.88 16.35 -3.73
N ALA A 281 18.60 15.98 -3.80
CA ALA A 281 18.00 15.44 -5.04
C ALA A 281 18.14 16.42 -6.23
N VAL A 282 18.01 17.73 -5.97
CA VAL A 282 18.18 18.78 -6.98
C VAL A 282 19.61 18.80 -7.52
N GLU A 283 20.61 18.65 -6.65
CA GLU A 283 22.02 18.56 -7.08
C GLU A 283 22.29 17.31 -7.90
N THR A 284 21.72 16.18 -7.51
CA THR A 284 21.80 14.95 -8.30
C THR A 284 21.18 15.11 -9.69
N THR A 285 20.07 15.85 -9.81
CA THR A 285 19.49 16.15 -11.15
C THR A 285 20.42 17.02 -11.99
N LYS A 286 21.07 18.03 -11.39
CA LYS A 286 22.08 18.85 -12.11
C LYS A 286 23.26 18.01 -12.58
N ILE A 287 23.74 17.07 -11.76
CA ILE A 287 24.80 16.12 -12.16
C ILE A 287 24.35 15.31 -13.38
N SER A 288 23.10 14.85 -13.41
CA SER A 288 22.58 14.11 -14.57
C SER A 288 22.54 14.96 -15.85
N ASP A 289 22.20 16.25 -15.76
CA ASP A 289 22.19 17.16 -16.91
C ASP A 289 23.59 17.52 -17.42
N LEU A 290 24.59 17.53 -16.53
CA LEU A 290 25.99 17.71 -16.91
C LEU A 290 26.54 16.50 -17.67
N ILE A 291 26.10 15.30 -17.31
CA ILE A 291 26.49 14.05 -17.99
C ILE A 291 25.75 13.91 -19.33
N TYR A 292 24.45 14.21 -19.34
CA TYR A 292 23.62 14.13 -20.54
C TYR A 292 22.72 15.37 -20.66
N PRO A 293 22.96 16.23 -21.67
CA PRO A 293 22.16 17.43 -21.86
C PRO A 293 20.66 17.11 -22.00
N ASN A 294 19.82 17.80 -21.24
CA ASN A 294 18.35 17.61 -21.17
C ASN A 294 17.87 16.30 -20.50
N ALA A 295 18.74 15.60 -19.76
CA ALA A 295 18.36 14.41 -18.98
C ALA A 295 17.22 14.68 -17.98
N SER A 296 17.20 15.86 -17.36
CA SER A 296 16.18 16.27 -16.36
C SER A 296 14.75 16.24 -16.89
N SER A 297 14.55 16.32 -18.21
CA SER A 297 13.22 16.18 -18.81
C SER A 297 12.69 14.74 -18.82
N MET A 298 13.58 13.74 -18.74
CA MET A 298 13.27 12.31 -18.81
C MET A 298 13.48 11.59 -17.47
N ILE A 299 14.21 12.21 -16.56
CA ILE A 299 14.67 11.61 -15.31
C ILE A 299 14.06 12.33 -14.11
N LYS A 300 13.37 11.58 -13.25
CA LYS A 300 12.94 12.05 -11.94
C LYS A 300 13.77 11.38 -10.86
N ILE A 301 14.61 12.16 -10.17
CA ILE A 301 15.45 11.66 -9.09
C ILE A 301 14.75 11.90 -7.75
N ARG A 302 14.73 10.88 -6.91
CA ARG A 302 14.33 10.99 -5.51
C ARG A 302 15.48 10.50 -4.65
N CYS A 303 15.86 11.30 -3.68
CA CYS A 303 16.86 10.92 -2.70
C CYS A 303 16.22 10.97 -1.33
N GLU A 304 16.52 9.99 -0.49
CA GLU A 304 15.97 9.97 0.85
C GLU A 304 16.66 11.04 1.70
N GLU A 305 15.92 12.10 2.03
CA GLU A 305 16.37 13.10 3.00
C GLU A 305 15.95 12.61 4.38
N PRO A 306 16.89 12.12 5.22
CA PRO A 306 16.54 11.73 6.57
C PRO A 306 16.13 12.99 7.32
N GLN A 307 14.82 13.22 7.44
CA GLN A 307 14.29 14.20 8.36
C GLN A 307 14.28 13.54 9.74
N ALA A 308 15.12 14.02 10.66
CA ALA A 308 15.13 13.52 12.02
C ALA A 308 13.76 13.79 12.66
N LEU A 309 13.28 12.85 13.48
CA LEU A 309 12.04 13.01 14.23
C LEU A 309 12.06 14.29 15.10
N GLU A 310 13.25 14.65 15.58
CA GLU A 310 13.51 15.85 16.41
C GLU A 310 13.25 17.17 15.67
N ASP A 311 13.36 17.19 14.34
CA ASP A 311 13.18 18.38 13.53
C ASP A 311 11.72 18.58 13.06
N ASP A 312 10.85 17.58 13.28
CA ASP A 312 9.44 17.63 12.90
C ASP A 312 8.51 17.80 14.10
N ALA A 313 8.15 19.06 14.36
CA ALA A 313 7.21 19.43 15.42
C ALA A 313 5.88 18.67 15.35
N GLY A 314 5.36 18.39 14.14
CA GLY A 314 4.10 17.66 13.96
C GLY A 314 4.20 16.22 14.45
N SER A 315 5.30 15.54 14.12
CA SER A 315 5.56 14.18 14.60
C SER A 315 5.76 14.12 16.11
N ILE A 316 6.48 15.09 16.69
CA ILE A 316 6.67 15.19 18.15
C ILE A 316 5.32 15.30 18.87
N VAL A 317 4.40 16.15 18.37
CA VAL A 317 3.06 16.29 18.94
C VAL A 317 2.31 14.95 18.95
N MET A 318 2.37 14.18 17.87
CA MET A 318 1.73 12.87 17.81
C MET A 318 2.36 11.85 18.76
N VAL A 319 3.69 11.87 18.92
CA VAL A 319 4.40 11.03 19.90
C VAL A 319 3.97 11.40 21.32
N VAL A 320 3.90 12.68 21.66
CA VAL A 320 3.43 13.16 22.98
C VAL A 320 1.99 12.72 23.26
N ILE A 321 1.09 12.85 22.28
CA ILE A 321 -0.29 12.35 22.40
C ILE A 321 -0.29 10.83 22.63
N GLY A 322 0.52 10.08 21.90
CA GLY A 322 0.68 8.63 22.08
C GLY A 322 1.17 8.26 23.48
N CYS A 323 2.20 8.95 23.99
CA CYS A 323 2.72 8.77 25.34
C CYS A 323 1.68 9.10 26.41
N ALA A 324 0.91 10.19 26.23
CA ALA A 324 -0.16 10.57 27.16
C ALA A 324 -1.27 9.50 27.21
N LEU A 325 -1.68 8.96 26.07
CA LEU A 325 -2.65 7.88 26.00
C LEU A 325 -2.12 6.59 26.65
N ALA A 326 -0.86 6.23 26.36
CA ALA A 326 -0.22 5.07 26.99
C ALA A 326 -0.16 5.22 28.52
N PHE A 327 0.17 6.42 29.01
CA PHE A 327 0.14 6.74 30.44
C PHE A 327 -1.26 6.55 31.03
N LEU A 328 -2.32 7.08 30.41
CA LEU A 328 -3.70 6.91 30.87
C LEU A 328 -4.12 5.44 30.92
N VAL A 329 -3.71 4.64 29.95
CA VAL A 329 -4.00 3.19 29.90
C VAL A 329 -3.26 2.43 31.00
N ILE A 330 -1.98 2.71 31.19
CA ILE A 330 -1.17 2.08 32.26
C ILE A 330 -1.73 2.46 33.63
N PHE A 331 -1.99 3.76 33.85
CA PHE A 331 -2.51 4.28 35.10
C PHE A 331 -3.92 3.75 35.39
N GLY A 332 -4.83 3.77 34.41
CA GLY A 332 -6.18 3.23 34.54
C GLY A 332 -6.21 1.73 34.83
N SER A 333 -5.30 0.96 34.21
CA SER A 333 -5.16 -0.47 34.46
C SER A 333 -4.59 -0.76 35.85
N ALA A 334 -3.59 0.01 36.30
CA ALA A 334 -3.03 -0.12 37.65
C ALA A 334 -4.06 0.22 38.74
N MET A 335 -4.85 1.29 38.52
CA MET A 335 -5.94 1.68 39.42
C MET A 335 -7.02 0.61 39.51
N ASP A 336 -7.42 0.02 38.39
CA ASP A 336 -8.40 -1.06 38.38
C ASP A 336 -7.89 -2.33 39.09
N PHE A 337 -6.63 -2.70 38.87
CA PHE A 337 -6.00 -3.81 39.58
C PHE A 337 -5.96 -3.56 41.10
N TRP A 338 -5.55 -2.36 41.52
CA TRP A 338 -5.55 -1.97 42.93
C TRP A 338 -6.95 -2.03 43.55
N TYR A 339 -7.96 -1.60 42.80
CA TYR A 339 -9.36 -1.62 43.25
C TYR A 339 -9.88 -3.05 43.40
N GLN A 340 -9.64 -3.92 42.42
CA GLN A 340 -10.00 -5.34 42.50
C GLN A 340 -9.31 -6.03 43.69
N TYR A 341 -8.02 -5.77 43.89
CA TYR A 341 -7.27 -6.28 45.04
C TYR A 341 -7.87 -5.83 46.38
N LYS A 342 -8.21 -4.53 46.51
CA LYS A 342 -8.86 -4.00 47.72
C LYS A 342 -10.24 -4.61 47.95
N SER A 343 -11.05 -4.75 46.90
CA SER A 343 -12.38 -5.38 46.98
C SER A 343 -12.29 -6.84 47.42
N ASP A 344 -11.37 -7.62 46.85
CA ASP A 344 -11.17 -9.02 47.24
C ASP A 344 -10.65 -9.17 48.67
N THR A 345 -9.78 -8.26 49.11
CA THR A 345 -9.31 -8.20 50.50
C THR A 345 -10.46 -7.87 51.45
N SER A 346 -11.32 -6.91 51.10
CA SER A 346 -12.51 -6.56 51.89
C SER A 346 -13.52 -7.71 51.95
N LYS A 347 -13.77 -8.41 50.84
CA LYS A 347 -14.64 -9.61 50.80
C LYS A 347 -14.07 -10.76 51.63
N LYS A 348 -12.74 -10.94 51.65
CA LYS A 348 -12.07 -11.91 52.53
C LYS A 348 -12.22 -11.52 54.01
N ILE A 349 -12.10 -10.25 54.35
CA ILE A 349 -12.32 -9.74 55.73
C ILE A 349 -13.78 -9.95 56.15
N VAL A 350 -14.75 -9.63 55.29
CA VAL A 350 -16.20 -9.82 55.58
C VAL A 350 -16.55 -11.31 55.72
N LYS A 351 -16.07 -12.19 54.82
CA LYS A 351 -16.25 -13.64 54.95
C LYS A 351 -15.64 -14.20 56.24
N ASN A 352 -14.47 -13.70 56.64
CA ASN A 352 -13.85 -14.10 57.90
C ASN A 352 -14.60 -13.54 59.12
N SER A 353 -15.25 -12.38 59.02
CA SER A 353 -16.11 -11.85 60.10
C SER A 353 -17.46 -12.56 60.25
N HIS A 354 -18.05 -13.07 59.16
CA HIS A 354 -19.29 -13.87 59.20
C HIS A 354 -19.10 -15.27 59.77
N SER A 355 -17.85 -15.77 59.86
CA SER A 355 -17.55 -17.00 60.61
C SER A 355 -17.54 -16.79 62.13
N SER A 356 -17.74 -15.57 62.66
CA SER A 356 -17.57 -15.27 64.09
C SER A 356 -18.72 -14.49 64.76
N LYS A 357 -19.80 -14.09 64.07
CA LYS A 357 -20.98 -13.50 64.74
C LYS A 357 -22.30 -13.96 64.14
N ASN A 358 -23.03 -14.78 64.92
CA ASN A 358 -24.46 -14.97 64.81
C ASN A 358 -25.21 -13.67 65.17
N ASN A 359 -26.32 -13.43 64.47
CA ASN A 359 -27.36 -12.43 64.70
C ASN A 359 -27.10 -10.99 64.22
N LEU A 360 -27.35 -10.73 62.94
CA LEU A 360 -27.97 -9.48 62.49
C LEU A 360 -28.92 -9.79 61.33
N ASN A 361 -30.21 -9.50 61.53
CA ASN A 361 -31.28 -9.70 60.57
C ASN A 361 -31.04 -8.84 59.32
N ILE A 362 -30.65 -9.46 58.22
CA ILE A 362 -30.80 -8.88 56.89
C ILE A 362 -32.20 -9.25 56.42
N VAL A 363 -33.04 -8.23 56.22
CA VAL A 363 -34.35 -8.39 55.59
C VAL A 363 -34.12 -8.76 54.14
N GLU A 364 -34.29 -10.05 53.83
CA GLU A 364 -34.35 -10.57 52.47
C GLU A 364 -35.71 -10.18 51.89
N PHE A 365 -35.72 -9.27 50.90
CA PHE A 365 -36.96 -8.94 50.19
C PHE A 365 -37.15 -9.98 49.09
N ASP A 366 -37.85 -11.07 49.43
CA ASP A 366 -38.30 -12.06 48.45
C ASP A 366 -39.33 -11.44 47.51
N THR A 367 -38.92 -11.11 46.29
CA THR A 367 -39.88 -10.98 45.18
C THR A 367 -40.27 -12.37 44.70
N VAL A 368 -41.42 -12.85 45.18
CA VAL A 368 -42.10 -14.03 44.63
C VAL A 368 -42.47 -13.73 43.18
N ASN A 369 -41.79 -14.37 42.23
CA ASN A 369 -42.35 -14.64 40.91
C ASN A 369 -42.35 -16.16 40.73
N GLN A 370 -43.57 -16.71 40.70
CA GLN A 370 -43.85 -18.07 40.25
C GLN A 370 -43.44 -18.19 38.79
N ASP A 371 -42.35 -18.91 38.54
CA ASP A 371 -42.25 -19.96 37.52
C ASP A 371 -40.83 -20.53 37.52
N GLY A 372 -40.72 -21.85 37.68
CA GLY A 372 -39.47 -22.55 37.95
C GLY A 372 -38.47 -22.51 36.80
N ALA A 373 -37.45 -21.67 36.94
CA ALA A 373 -36.11 -21.88 36.38
C ALA A 373 -35.10 -21.03 37.17
N SER A 374 -34.26 -21.68 37.98
CA SER A 374 -33.18 -21.03 38.71
C SER A 374 -32.13 -20.48 37.74
N HIS A 375 -32.17 -19.17 37.47
CA HIS A 375 -31.04 -18.44 36.91
C HIS A 375 -30.42 -17.58 38.02
N HIS A 376 -29.18 -17.88 38.39
CA HIS A 376 -28.34 -16.97 39.15
C HIS A 376 -28.15 -15.69 38.32
N ALA A 377 -28.97 -14.68 38.56
CA ALA A 377 -28.66 -13.32 38.16
C ALA A 377 -27.50 -12.85 39.05
N ASN A 378 -26.30 -12.77 38.48
CA ASN A 378 -25.23 -12.02 39.11
C ASN A 378 -25.70 -10.57 39.17
N ALA A 379 -26.20 -10.13 40.32
CA ALA A 379 -26.39 -8.71 40.61
C ALA A 379 -25.01 -8.05 40.50
N VAL A 380 -24.79 -7.32 39.40
CA VAL A 380 -23.67 -6.38 39.30
C VAL A 380 -24.05 -5.24 40.22
N VAL A 381 -23.41 -5.18 41.39
CA VAL A 381 -23.45 -4.00 42.24
C VAL A 381 -22.80 -2.87 41.44
N GLU A 382 -23.62 -1.99 40.85
CA GLU A 382 -23.15 -0.71 40.32
C GLU A 382 -22.76 0.16 41.52
N GLU A 383 -21.50 0.06 41.95
CA GLU A 383 -20.91 1.08 42.80
C GLU A 383 -20.91 2.40 42.02
N SER A 384 -21.62 3.41 42.52
CA SER A 384 -21.64 4.76 41.97
C SER A 384 -20.25 5.38 42.17
N TYR A 385 -19.43 5.34 41.12
CA TYR A 385 -18.10 5.94 41.10
C TYR A 385 -18.19 7.46 40.88
N ASP A 386 -17.25 8.22 41.45
CA ASP A 386 -17.01 9.61 41.05
C ASP A 386 -16.67 9.66 39.54
N TRP A 387 -17.15 10.67 38.82
CA TRP A 387 -16.99 10.78 37.36
C TRP A 387 -15.51 10.76 36.95
N LYS A 388 -14.62 11.31 37.78
CA LYS A 388 -13.16 11.26 37.57
C LYS A 388 -12.63 9.83 37.55
N MET A 389 -13.14 8.98 38.46
CA MET A 389 -12.80 7.57 38.50
C MET A 389 -13.39 6.82 37.31
N CYS A 390 -14.59 7.16 36.83
CA CYS A 390 -15.14 6.59 35.60
C CYS A 390 -14.25 6.89 34.38
N VAL A 391 -13.75 8.12 34.25
CA VAL A 391 -12.81 8.49 33.17
C VAL A 391 -11.55 7.63 33.24
N ILE A 392 -10.91 7.52 34.41
CA ILE A 392 -9.66 6.76 34.57
C ILE A 392 -9.90 5.25 34.31
N LEU A 393 -10.96 4.69 34.87
CA LEU A 393 -11.29 3.26 34.72
C LEU A 393 -11.77 2.90 33.31
N SER A 394 -12.20 3.87 32.50
CA SER A 394 -12.53 3.67 31.08
C SER A 394 -11.30 3.24 30.27
N PHE A 395 -10.09 3.64 30.68
CA PHE A 395 -8.82 3.25 30.04
C PHE A 395 -8.24 1.92 30.55
N SER A 396 -8.90 1.22 31.48
CA SER A 396 -8.44 -0.07 32.00
C SER A 396 -8.46 -1.19 30.94
N ILE A 397 -7.30 -1.82 30.70
CA ILE A 397 -7.16 -2.95 29.78
C ILE A 397 -8.00 -4.17 30.21
N PRO A 398 -7.93 -4.67 31.47
CA PRO A 398 -8.73 -5.82 31.89
C PRO A 398 -10.23 -5.63 31.63
N ARG A 399 -10.78 -4.45 31.94
CA ARG A 399 -12.18 -4.13 31.67
C ARG A 399 -12.48 -4.11 30.18
N ASN A 400 -11.68 -3.42 29.37
CA ASN A 400 -11.87 -3.33 27.92
C ASN A 400 -11.76 -4.71 27.23
N LEU A 401 -10.84 -5.56 27.69
CA LEU A 401 -10.65 -6.91 27.16
C LEU A 401 -11.81 -7.84 27.54
N SER A 402 -12.29 -7.77 28.79
CA SER A 402 -13.47 -8.53 29.21
C SER A 402 -14.71 -8.13 28.41
N GLU A 403 -14.89 -6.84 28.15
CA GLU A 403 -16.00 -6.33 27.35
C GLU A 403 -15.97 -6.86 25.92
N LEU A 404 -14.79 -6.93 25.30
CA LEU A 404 -14.60 -7.47 23.95
C LEU A 404 -15.20 -8.88 23.79
N GLN A 405 -15.20 -9.67 24.87
CA GLN A 405 -15.72 -11.04 24.90
C GLN A 405 -17.22 -11.12 25.23
N LEU A 406 -17.83 -10.07 25.81
CA LEU A 406 -19.22 -10.09 26.30
C LEU A 406 -20.26 -10.34 25.22
N ILE A 407 -21.04 -11.42 25.39
CA ILE A 407 -22.11 -11.84 24.47
C ILE A 407 -23.46 -11.26 24.88
N ASN A 408 -23.88 -10.20 24.19
CA ASN A 408 -25.25 -9.71 24.27
C ASN A 408 -26.21 -10.75 23.65
N PRO A 409 -27.23 -11.22 24.38
CA PRO A 409 -28.16 -12.24 23.91
C PRO A 409 -29.02 -11.77 22.73
N ASP A 410 -29.31 -10.47 22.64
CA ASP A 410 -30.13 -9.87 21.57
C ASP A 410 -29.34 -9.51 20.31
N HIS A 411 -28.03 -9.78 20.28
CA HIS A 411 -27.18 -9.46 19.14
C HIS A 411 -27.31 -10.49 18.01
N ILE A 412 -27.44 -10.03 16.77
CA ILE A 412 -27.54 -10.90 15.60
C ILE A 412 -26.14 -11.38 15.21
N GLN A 413 -25.76 -12.56 15.68
CA GLN A 413 -24.38 -13.08 15.59
C GLN A 413 -23.87 -13.28 14.16
N CYS A 414 -24.72 -13.61 13.18
CA CYS A 414 -24.26 -13.88 11.82
C CYS A 414 -23.65 -12.65 11.12
N ILE A 415 -23.99 -11.43 11.56
CA ILE A 415 -23.40 -10.19 11.02
C ILE A 415 -21.93 -10.04 11.41
N ASP A 416 -21.51 -10.64 12.54
CA ASP A 416 -20.13 -10.57 13.01
C ASP A 416 -19.20 -11.30 12.04
N GLY A 417 -19.58 -12.52 11.62
CA GLY A 417 -18.84 -13.27 10.61
C GLY A 417 -18.80 -12.55 9.26
N ILE A 418 -19.93 -12.01 8.80
CA ILE A 418 -19.97 -11.27 7.52
C ILE A 418 -19.02 -10.08 7.56
N ARG A 419 -19.04 -9.30 8.64
CA ARG A 419 -18.18 -8.12 8.79
C ARG A 419 -16.70 -8.47 8.72
N VAL A 420 -16.27 -9.48 9.48
CA VAL A 420 -14.86 -9.90 9.52
C VAL A 420 -14.40 -10.42 8.16
N LEU A 421 -15.22 -11.25 7.51
CA LEU A 421 -14.90 -11.79 6.19
C LEU A 421 -14.84 -10.70 5.12
N SER A 422 -15.70 -9.68 5.19
CA SER A 422 -15.61 -8.51 4.30
C SER A 422 -14.31 -7.73 4.52
N VAL A 423 -13.85 -7.52 5.76
CA VAL A 423 -12.52 -6.91 6.00
C VAL A 423 -11.42 -7.77 5.39
N CYS A 424 -11.40 -9.08 5.68
CA CYS A 424 -10.36 -9.98 5.14
C CYS A 424 -10.37 -10.02 3.61
N TYR A 425 -11.54 -9.97 2.98
CA TYR A 425 -11.68 -9.94 1.53
C TYR A 425 -11.17 -8.62 0.93
N ALA A 426 -11.44 -7.48 1.59
CA ALA A 426 -10.86 -6.19 1.20
C ALA A 426 -9.32 -6.23 1.29
N ILE A 427 -8.76 -6.69 2.42
CA ILE A 427 -7.31 -6.82 2.62
C ILE A 427 -6.68 -7.68 1.53
N PHE A 428 -7.30 -8.82 1.21
CA PHE A 428 -6.81 -9.74 0.17
C PHE A 428 -6.71 -9.04 -1.20
N GLY A 429 -7.72 -8.26 -1.57
CA GLY A 429 -7.70 -7.48 -2.82
C GLY A 429 -6.66 -6.36 -2.83
N PHE A 430 -6.62 -5.55 -1.76
CA PHE A 430 -5.70 -4.42 -1.68
C PHE A 430 -4.24 -4.86 -1.60
N SER A 431 -3.93 -6.00 -1.01
CA SER A 431 -2.55 -6.53 -0.93
C SER A 431 -1.91 -6.69 -2.32
N VAL A 432 -2.70 -7.07 -3.32
CA VAL A 432 -2.21 -7.21 -4.72
C VAL A 432 -2.05 -5.85 -5.39
N LEU A 433 -2.93 -4.91 -5.11
CA LEU A 433 -2.87 -3.55 -5.68
C LEU A 433 -1.64 -2.79 -5.19
N PHE A 434 -1.34 -2.86 -3.89
CA PHE A 434 -0.12 -2.24 -3.34
C PHE A 434 1.14 -2.91 -3.86
N ALA A 435 1.09 -4.23 -4.08
CA ALA A 435 2.23 -4.96 -4.63
C ALA A 435 2.64 -4.46 -6.01
N MET A 436 1.72 -3.91 -6.83
CA MET A 436 1.98 -3.47 -8.22
C MET A 436 3.18 -2.56 -8.42
N ASN A 437 3.59 -1.83 -7.39
CA ASN A 437 4.68 -0.85 -7.47
C ASN A 437 6.04 -1.42 -7.10
N ASN A 438 6.06 -2.67 -6.66
CA ASN A 438 7.25 -3.39 -6.24
C ASN A 438 7.36 -4.74 -6.96
N ILE A 439 6.81 -4.91 -8.17
CA ILE A 439 6.79 -6.22 -8.87
C ILE A 439 7.99 -6.38 -9.80
N ASP A 440 8.71 -7.49 -9.69
CA ASP A 440 9.75 -7.88 -10.66
C ASP A 440 9.25 -8.69 -11.87
N ASN A 441 8.08 -9.31 -11.78
CA ASN A 441 7.48 -10.11 -12.85
C ASN A 441 6.15 -9.52 -13.36
N ALA A 442 6.13 -8.20 -13.62
CA ALA A 442 4.91 -7.47 -13.96
C ALA A 442 4.13 -8.05 -15.15
N LEU A 443 4.81 -8.59 -16.17
CA LEU A 443 4.14 -9.24 -17.32
C LEU A 443 3.46 -10.55 -16.93
N GLN A 444 4.05 -11.33 -16.00
CA GLN A 444 3.41 -12.53 -15.48
C GLN A 444 2.24 -12.17 -14.56
N ALA A 445 2.35 -11.10 -13.78
CA ALA A 445 1.25 -10.58 -12.97
C ALA A 445 0.06 -10.16 -13.87
N MET A 446 0.33 -9.53 -15.03
CA MET A 446 -0.70 -9.24 -16.03
C MET A 446 -1.34 -10.52 -16.61
N ASP A 447 -0.56 -11.57 -16.90
CA ASP A 447 -1.12 -12.87 -17.32
C ASP A 447 -1.96 -13.51 -16.20
N MET A 448 -1.57 -13.35 -14.92
CA MET A 448 -2.32 -13.83 -13.77
C MET A 448 -3.70 -13.16 -13.70
N ILE A 449 -3.80 -11.85 -13.91
CA ILE A 449 -5.06 -11.10 -13.95
C ILE A 449 -6.04 -11.66 -15.00
N SER A 450 -5.50 -12.19 -16.10
CA SER A 450 -6.30 -12.80 -17.17
C SER A 450 -6.93 -14.16 -16.80
N LYS A 451 -6.53 -14.77 -15.67
CA LYS A 451 -7.02 -16.09 -15.27
C LYS A 451 -8.36 -15.98 -14.55
N PHE A 452 -9.14 -17.07 -14.61
CA PHE A 452 -10.48 -17.13 -14.02
C PHE A 452 -10.47 -16.96 -12.50
N TYR A 453 -9.48 -17.54 -11.80
CA TYR A 453 -9.38 -17.42 -10.35
C TYR A 453 -9.02 -16.00 -9.88
N ALA A 454 -8.35 -15.19 -10.71
CA ALA A 454 -7.98 -13.82 -10.37
C ALA A 454 -9.20 -12.90 -10.23
N GLN A 455 -10.37 -13.31 -10.73
CA GLN A 455 -11.60 -12.52 -10.59
C GLN A 455 -12.06 -12.38 -9.13
N ILE A 456 -11.64 -13.30 -8.26
CA ILE A 456 -11.83 -13.19 -6.80
C ILE A 456 -11.08 -11.95 -6.28
N ILE A 457 -9.86 -11.70 -6.75
CA ILE A 457 -9.05 -10.53 -6.35
C ILE A 457 -9.63 -9.26 -6.98
N ASN A 458 -9.92 -9.29 -8.28
CA ASN A 458 -10.49 -8.15 -9.01
C ASN A 458 -11.82 -7.66 -8.43
N SER A 459 -12.62 -8.55 -7.85
CA SER A 459 -13.93 -8.21 -7.29
C SER A 459 -13.89 -7.80 -5.81
N ALA A 460 -12.70 -7.66 -5.21
CA ALA A 460 -12.54 -7.32 -3.80
C ALA A 460 -13.17 -5.98 -3.40
N ALA A 461 -13.31 -5.05 -4.36
CA ALA A 461 -13.97 -3.77 -4.15
C ALA A 461 -15.46 -3.90 -3.74
N LEU A 462 -16.09 -5.04 -3.99
CA LEU A 462 -17.46 -5.34 -3.52
C LEU A 462 -17.53 -5.52 -2.00
N ALA A 463 -16.40 -5.75 -1.32
CA ALA A 463 -16.36 -5.86 0.14
C ALA A 463 -16.94 -4.61 0.84
N ALA A 464 -16.71 -3.41 0.28
CA ALA A 464 -17.26 -2.15 0.79
C ALA A 464 -18.79 -2.16 0.81
N ASP A 465 -19.43 -2.74 -0.21
CA ASP A 465 -20.90 -2.82 -0.31
C ASP A 465 -21.51 -3.67 0.80
N SER A 466 -20.80 -4.68 1.30
CA SER A 466 -21.23 -5.46 2.47
C SER A 466 -21.32 -4.58 3.72
N PHE A 467 -20.39 -3.65 3.94
CA PHE A 467 -20.46 -2.71 5.06
C PHE A 467 -21.62 -1.74 4.93
N PHE A 468 -21.90 -1.23 3.72
CA PHE A 468 -23.06 -0.36 3.49
C PHE A 468 -24.38 -1.05 3.79
N VAL A 469 -24.54 -2.33 3.37
CA VAL A 469 -25.73 -3.13 3.73
C VAL A 469 -25.87 -3.27 5.24
N LEU A 470 -24.79 -3.64 5.95
CA LEU A 470 -24.81 -3.81 7.40
C LEU A 470 -25.12 -2.49 8.12
N SER A 471 -24.58 -1.36 7.64
CA SER A 471 -24.80 -0.04 8.22
C SER A 471 -26.27 0.39 8.08
N GLY A 472 -26.83 0.34 6.86
CA GLY A 472 -28.24 0.67 6.63
C GLY A 472 -29.20 -0.26 7.38
N PHE A 473 -28.86 -1.55 7.45
CA PHE A 473 -29.60 -2.56 8.22
C PHE A 473 -29.68 -2.21 9.70
N LEU A 474 -28.53 -1.99 10.34
CA LEU A 474 -28.47 -1.71 11.79
C LEU A 474 -29.14 -0.38 12.13
N VAL A 475 -28.96 0.65 11.30
CA VAL A 475 -29.58 1.97 11.53
C VAL A 475 -31.10 1.85 11.52
N CYS A 476 -31.68 1.20 10.50
CA CYS A 476 -33.13 1.01 10.40
C CYS A 476 -33.67 0.09 11.50
N TYR A 477 -33.03 -1.06 11.72
CA TYR A 477 -33.46 -2.03 12.73
C TYR A 477 -33.45 -1.45 14.15
N LEU A 478 -32.37 -0.76 14.54
CA LEU A 478 -32.25 -0.18 15.87
C LEU A 478 -33.20 1.00 16.09
N PHE A 479 -33.39 1.85 15.07
CA PHE A 479 -34.35 2.96 15.14
C PHE A 479 -35.77 2.45 15.38
N LEU A 480 -36.23 1.50 14.56
CA LEU A 480 -37.57 0.93 14.67
C LEU A 480 -37.78 0.14 15.97
N ASN A 481 -36.74 -0.50 16.50
CA ASN A 481 -36.82 -1.29 17.74
C ASN A 481 -36.69 -0.44 19.02
N ARG A 482 -36.03 0.73 18.97
CA ARG A 482 -35.86 1.61 20.14
C ARG A 482 -37.01 2.58 20.36
N ALA A 483 -37.80 2.88 19.32
CA ALA A 483 -39.18 3.37 19.39
C ALA A 483 -39.60 4.10 20.69
N GLN A 484 -38.82 5.11 21.12
CA GLN A 484 -39.25 6.16 22.03
C GLN A 484 -40.09 7.13 21.18
N LEU A 485 -41.28 6.67 20.84
CA LEU A 485 -42.20 7.18 19.84
C LEU A 485 -42.72 8.60 20.09
N HIS A 486 -42.57 9.16 21.30
CA HIS A 486 -43.19 10.44 21.61
C HIS A 486 -42.41 11.67 21.12
N ASN A 487 -41.11 11.54 20.85
CA ASN A 487 -40.24 12.67 20.47
C ASN A 487 -39.57 12.51 19.09
N ALA A 488 -40.09 11.69 18.17
CA ALA A 488 -39.49 11.57 16.82
C ALA A 488 -39.53 12.89 16.01
N LEU A 489 -40.42 13.81 16.39
CA LEU A 489 -40.52 15.17 15.89
C LEU A 489 -39.59 16.17 16.61
N ASP A 490 -39.01 15.80 17.75
CA ASP A 490 -38.10 16.64 18.51
C ASP A 490 -36.76 16.76 17.75
N PRO A 491 -36.32 17.99 17.38
CA PRO A 491 -35.02 18.20 16.77
C PRO A 491 -33.86 17.67 17.62
N MET A 492 -33.98 17.70 18.95
CA MET A 492 -32.93 17.24 19.86
C MET A 492 -32.66 15.74 19.72
N HIS A 493 -33.69 14.94 19.41
CA HIS A 493 -33.53 13.51 19.13
C HIS A 493 -32.55 13.28 17.98
N TRP A 494 -32.69 14.04 16.89
CA TRP A 494 -31.84 13.93 15.70
C TRP A 494 -30.43 14.49 15.94
N VAL A 495 -30.30 15.55 16.72
CA VAL A 495 -28.98 16.05 17.17
C VAL A 495 -28.25 14.97 17.97
N LEU A 496 -28.91 14.35 18.95
CA LEU A 496 -28.34 13.25 19.74
C LEU A 496 -28.05 12.00 18.87
N PHE A 497 -28.88 11.73 17.85
CA PHE A 497 -28.65 10.65 16.88
C PHE A 497 -27.32 10.82 16.13
N TYR A 498 -26.97 12.05 15.75
CA TYR A 498 -25.69 12.35 15.10
C TYR A 498 -24.53 12.35 16.09
N ILE A 499 -24.67 13.01 17.24
CA ILE A 499 -23.62 13.09 18.27
C ILE A 499 -23.22 11.69 18.75
N ARG A 500 -24.20 10.81 19.02
CA ARG A 500 -23.95 9.41 19.44
C ARG A 500 -23.11 8.63 18.44
N ARG A 501 -23.26 8.91 17.14
CA ARG A 501 -22.44 8.28 16.09
C ARG A 501 -21.08 8.96 15.95
N ALA A 502 -21.04 10.29 16.00
CA ALA A 502 -19.80 11.06 15.91
C ALA A 502 -18.81 10.64 17.00
N ILE A 503 -19.25 10.53 18.26
CA ILE A 503 -18.38 10.12 19.39
C ILE A 503 -17.78 8.73 19.18
N ARG A 504 -18.49 7.82 18.50
CA ARG A 504 -17.98 6.47 18.22
C ARG A 504 -16.94 6.44 17.09
N LEU A 505 -17.17 7.24 16.04
CA LEU A 505 -16.46 7.11 14.76
C LEU A 505 -15.32 8.13 14.63
N VAL A 506 -15.59 9.40 14.96
CA VAL A 506 -14.68 10.51 14.68
C VAL A 506 -13.36 10.42 15.44
N PRO A 507 -13.31 10.11 16.76
CA PRO A 507 -12.06 10.21 17.50
C PRO A 507 -10.95 9.29 16.99
N VAL A 508 -11.27 8.01 16.76
CA VAL A 508 -10.31 7.03 16.22
C VAL A 508 -9.83 7.46 14.84
N TYR A 509 -10.76 7.92 14.00
CA TYR A 509 -10.45 8.37 12.65
C TYR A 509 -9.53 9.61 12.64
N VAL A 510 -9.76 10.59 13.53
CA VAL A 510 -8.93 11.79 13.65
C VAL A 510 -7.52 11.46 14.13
N VAL A 511 -7.38 10.59 15.14
CA VAL A 511 -6.05 10.17 15.62
C VAL A 511 -5.28 9.41 14.54
N LEU A 512 -5.94 8.53 13.79
CA LEU A 512 -5.32 7.82 12.67
C LEU A 512 -4.98 8.77 11.51
N LEU A 513 -5.81 9.78 11.23
CA LEU A 513 -5.49 10.81 10.24
C LEU A 513 -4.26 11.61 10.66
N GLY A 514 -4.16 12.02 11.92
CA GLY A 514 -2.97 12.68 12.46
C GLY A 514 -1.73 11.80 12.38
N PHE A 515 -1.87 10.50 12.64
CA PHE A 515 -0.79 9.52 12.47
C PHE A 515 -0.33 9.43 11.01
N VAL A 516 -1.25 9.32 10.05
CA VAL A 516 -0.93 9.31 8.60
C VAL A 516 -0.26 10.60 8.17
N ALA A 517 -0.79 11.74 8.60
CA ALA A 517 -0.36 13.06 8.15
C ALA A 517 1.01 13.45 8.71
N LEU A 518 1.28 13.09 9.97
CA LEU A 518 2.43 13.61 10.70
C LEU A 518 3.49 12.52 10.92
N LEU A 519 3.11 11.36 11.47
CA LEU A 519 4.07 10.38 11.98
C LEU A 519 4.43 9.27 10.98
N PHE A 520 3.53 8.94 10.04
CA PHE A 520 3.69 7.76 9.17
C PHE A 520 4.96 7.81 8.32
N LYS A 521 5.47 9.00 7.98
CA LYS A 521 6.73 9.16 7.23
C LYS A 521 7.97 8.59 7.95
N HIS A 522 7.92 8.47 9.28
CA HIS A 522 9.02 7.96 10.10
C HIS A 522 8.87 6.49 10.51
N VAL A 523 7.81 5.80 10.06
CA VAL A 523 7.49 4.44 10.52
C VAL A 523 8.38 3.37 9.88
N GLY A 524 8.93 3.64 8.71
CA GLY A 524 9.78 2.71 7.98
C GLY A 524 10.84 3.43 7.17
N ASP A 525 11.68 2.64 6.54
CA ASP A 525 12.78 3.06 5.69
C ASP A 525 12.93 2.05 4.54
N GLY A 526 13.45 2.50 3.40
CA GLY A 526 13.73 1.61 2.28
C GLY A 526 13.74 2.28 0.92
N PRO A 527 14.24 1.55 -0.10
CA PRO A 527 14.47 2.11 -1.43
C PRO A 527 13.19 2.61 -2.11
N LEU A 528 12.01 2.15 -1.66
CA LEU A 528 10.70 2.54 -2.16
C LEU A 528 9.88 3.38 -1.16
N TRP A 529 10.38 3.63 0.05
CA TRP A 529 9.64 4.25 1.15
C TRP A 529 9.22 5.69 0.84
N THR A 530 10.16 6.49 0.35
CA THR A 530 9.95 7.89 -0.07
C THR A 530 9.23 8.02 -1.42
N GLY A 531 8.81 6.89 -1.99
CA GLY A 531 7.96 6.80 -3.16
C GLY A 531 6.57 7.41 -2.91
N SER A 532 5.91 7.83 -3.98
CA SER A 532 4.48 8.11 -3.92
C SER A 532 3.76 6.77 -3.78
N ILE A 533 3.09 6.50 -2.65
CA ILE A 533 2.19 5.34 -2.52
C ILE A 533 1.10 5.51 -3.58
N PRO A 534 1.04 4.67 -4.61
CA PRO A 534 0.21 4.99 -5.76
C PRO A 534 -1.27 5.00 -5.39
N SER A 535 -1.93 6.05 -5.88
CA SER A 535 -3.40 6.22 -5.90
C SER A 535 -4.13 6.32 -4.56
N PHE A 536 -3.46 6.23 -3.41
CA PHE A 536 -4.15 6.21 -2.11
C PHE A 536 -3.61 7.17 -1.03
N SER A 537 -2.32 7.54 -1.03
CA SER A 537 -1.79 8.57 -0.12
C SER A 537 -0.41 9.04 -0.54
N SER A 538 -0.22 10.35 -0.77
CA SER A 538 1.13 10.93 -0.86
C SER A 538 1.34 11.85 0.35
N GLN A 539 2.54 11.85 0.93
CA GLN A 539 2.86 12.76 2.06
C GLN A 539 2.63 14.22 1.65
N LEU A 540 3.13 14.60 0.47
CA LEU A 540 2.86 15.90 -0.18
C LEU A 540 1.36 16.16 -0.43
N GLY A 541 0.59 15.12 -0.76
CA GLY A 541 -0.87 15.24 -0.91
C GLY A 541 -1.59 15.43 0.40
N CYS A 542 -1.09 14.80 1.47
CA CYS A 542 -1.71 14.93 2.77
C CYS A 542 -1.60 16.35 3.33
N GLU A 543 -0.46 17.03 3.17
CA GLU A 543 -0.28 18.44 3.58
C GLU A 543 -1.33 19.37 2.96
N SER A 544 -1.71 19.13 1.70
CA SER A 544 -2.70 19.96 1.00
C SER A 544 -4.17 19.55 1.25
N SER A 545 -4.43 18.27 1.50
CA SER A 545 -5.78 17.69 1.42
C SER A 545 -6.30 17.02 2.71
N TRP A 546 -5.55 17.03 3.82
CA TRP A 546 -5.97 16.40 5.10
C TRP A 546 -7.33 16.88 5.62
N TRP A 547 -7.66 18.16 5.43
CA TRP A 547 -8.92 18.76 5.90
C TRP A 547 -10.15 18.15 5.24
N THR A 548 -10.02 17.63 4.01
CA THR A 548 -11.12 16.97 3.29
C THR A 548 -11.56 15.68 3.99
N ASN A 549 -10.62 14.99 4.63
CA ASN A 549 -10.87 13.78 5.40
C ASN A 549 -11.67 14.10 6.68
N LEU A 550 -11.34 15.19 7.39
CA LEU A 550 -12.06 15.62 8.60
C LEU A 550 -13.53 15.96 8.34
N LEU A 551 -13.81 16.57 7.20
CA LEU A 551 -15.17 16.95 6.79
C LEU A 551 -15.94 15.79 6.14
N PHE A 552 -15.34 14.61 5.98
CA PHE A 552 -15.93 13.47 5.26
C PHE A 552 -16.35 13.82 3.81
N ILE A 553 -15.53 14.63 3.11
CA ILE A 553 -15.73 15.04 1.71
C ILE A 553 -14.54 14.72 0.81
N ASN A 554 -13.60 13.89 1.29
CA ASN A 554 -12.45 13.39 0.53
C ASN A 554 -12.84 12.54 -0.70
N ASN A 555 -14.11 12.16 -0.83
CA ASN A 555 -14.66 11.55 -2.02
C ASN A 555 -15.18 12.55 -3.07
N PHE A 556 -15.15 13.86 -2.79
CA PHE A 556 -15.49 14.93 -3.74
C PHE A 556 -14.32 15.87 -4.02
N PHE A 557 -13.53 16.20 -3.00
CA PHE A 557 -12.41 17.13 -3.08
C PHE A 557 -11.08 16.44 -2.75
N GLY A 558 -9.96 16.97 -3.27
CA GLY A 558 -8.62 16.44 -2.97
C GLY A 558 -8.30 15.07 -3.59
N GLN A 559 -9.06 14.64 -4.61
CA GLN A 559 -8.93 13.30 -5.20
C GLN A 559 -7.65 13.10 -6.04
N GLU A 560 -7.03 14.18 -6.50
CA GLU A 560 -5.78 14.11 -7.26
C GLU A 560 -4.59 13.75 -6.37
N ASN A 561 -4.60 14.25 -5.12
CA ASN A 561 -3.56 14.01 -4.13
C ASN A 561 -4.20 13.73 -2.75
N PRO A 562 -4.83 12.55 -2.56
CA PRO A 562 -5.55 12.26 -1.33
C PRO A 562 -4.61 12.05 -0.13
N CYS A 563 -5.04 12.41 1.07
CA CYS A 563 -4.33 12.06 2.32
C CYS A 563 -4.58 10.60 2.73
N MET A 564 -5.84 10.25 3.05
CA MET A 564 -6.25 8.85 3.26
C MET A 564 -7.29 8.49 2.19
N GLY A 565 -6.81 8.19 0.98
CA GLY A 565 -7.65 7.89 -0.18
C GLY A 565 -8.54 6.66 0.04
N TRP A 566 -8.09 5.68 0.83
CA TRP A 566 -8.89 4.50 1.18
C TRP A 566 -10.08 4.82 2.09
N ALA A 567 -10.10 5.96 2.79
CA ALA A 567 -11.20 6.36 3.69
C ALA A 567 -12.46 6.85 2.95
N TRP A 568 -12.52 6.74 1.62
CA TRP A 568 -13.68 7.13 0.82
C TRP A 568 -14.97 6.42 1.26
N PHE A 569 -14.90 5.15 1.66
CA PHE A 569 -16.08 4.38 2.07
C PHE A 569 -16.69 4.96 3.36
N LEU A 570 -15.85 5.49 4.25
CA LEU A 570 -16.29 6.12 5.49
C LEU A 570 -17.01 7.44 5.21
N ALA A 571 -16.49 8.24 4.26
CA ALA A 571 -17.16 9.45 3.81
C ALA A 571 -18.54 9.16 3.21
N VAL A 572 -18.63 8.16 2.34
CA VAL A 572 -19.91 7.70 1.77
C VAL A 572 -20.87 7.24 2.88
N GLU A 573 -20.39 6.49 3.87
CA GLU A 573 -21.22 6.03 4.98
C GLU A 573 -21.79 7.18 5.81
N VAL A 574 -20.98 8.18 6.15
CA VAL A 574 -21.43 9.38 6.88
C VAL A 574 -22.46 10.17 6.06
N GLN A 575 -22.22 10.36 4.76
CA GLN A 575 -23.13 11.05 3.85
C GLN A 575 -24.50 10.35 3.78
N LEU A 576 -24.51 9.02 3.64
CA LEU A 576 -25.75 8.23 3.62
C LEU A 576 -26.44 8.16 4.98
N TYR A 577 -25.68 8.18 6.09
CA TYR A 577 -26.22 8.24 7.44
C TYR A 577 -26.95 9.57 7.70
N ILE A 578 -26.39 10.69 7.25
CA ILE A 578 -27.03 12.03 7.35
C ILE A 578 -28.37 12.07 6.63
N LEU A 579 -28.49 11.38 5.49
CA LEU A 579 -29.75 11.32 4.73
C LEU A 579 -30.75 10.28 5.28
N SER A 580 -30.31 9.37 6.14
CA SER A 580 -31.14 8.25 6.62
C SER A 580 -32.42 8.65 7.38
N PRO A 581 -32.47 9.72 8.21
CA PRO A 581 -33.68 10.10 8.94
C PRO A 581 -34.93 10.26 8.08
N LEU A 582 -34.78 10.79 6.86
CA LEU A 582 -35.90 10.99 5.93
C LEU A 582 -36.62 9.68 5.61
N LEU A 583 -35.84 8.62 5.34
CA LEU A 583 -36.39 7.30 5.08
C LEU A 583 -36.86 6.61 6.36
N LEU A 584 -36.13 6.77 7.47
CA LEU A 584 -36.50 6.16 8.76
C LEU A 584 -37.86 6.67 9.26
N LEU A 585 -38.10 7.97 9.19
CA LEU A 585 -39.39 8.59 9.50
C LEU A 585 -40.49 8.06 8.57
N LEU A 586 -40.21 7.93 7.28
CA LEU A 586 -41.17 7.41 6.31
C LEU A 586 -41.53 5.94 6.59
N TYR A 587 -40.55 5.11 6.97
CA TYR A 587 -40.77 3.72 7.39
C TYR A 587 -41.59 3.61 8.68
N HIS A 588 -41.41 4.56 9.59
CA HIS A 588 -42.16 4.62 10.84
C HIS A 588 -43.62 4.96 10.59
N TYR A 589 -43.91 6.05 9.88
CA TYR A 589 -45.29 6.53 9.67
C TYR A 589 -46.03 5.78 8.55
N SER A 590 -45.36 5.50 7.44
CA SER A 590 -46.00 4.96 6.23
C SER A 590 -45.11 3.92 5.53
N PRO A 591 -45.01 2.69 6.07
CA PRO A 591 -44.07 1.70 5.56
C PRO A 591 -44.28 1.29 4.10
N ARG A 592 -45.50 1.37 3.58
CA ARG A 592 -45.79 1.09 2.14
C ARG A 592 -45.18 2.15 1.23
N VAL A 593 -45.34 3.43 1.59
CA VAL A 593 -44.76 4.56 0.87
C VAL A 593 -43.24 4.52 0.99
N ALA A 594 -42.72 4.18 2.18
CA ALA A 594 -41.28 4.01 2.39
C ALA A 594 -40.68 2.94 1.48
N LEU A 595 -41.30 1.76 1.40
CA LEU A 595 -40.85 0.69 0.50
C LEU A 595 -40.87 1.12 -0.96
N ALA A 596 -41.94 1.81 -1.40
CA ALA A 596 -42.03 2.35 -2.75
C ALA A 596 -40.93 3.39 -3.03
N ALA A 597 -40.71 4.33 -2.11
CA ALA A 597 -39.66 5.35 -2.20
C ALA A 597 -38.26 4.72 -2.23
N THR A 598 -37.97 3.75 -1.36
CA THR A 598 -36.68 3.03 -1.40
C THR A 598 -36.48 2.27 -2.70
N SER A 599 -37.52 1.64 -3.23
CA SER A 599 -37.44 0.89 -4.49
C SER A 599 -37.19 1.81 -5.67
N LEU A 600 -37.89 2.95 -5.72
CA LEU A 600 -37.70 3.98 -6.74
C LEU A 600 -36.28 4.54 -6.67
N LEU A 601 -35.79 4.93 -5.49
CA LEU A 601 -34.43 5.44 -5.31
C LEU A 601 -33.37 4.43 -5.73
N MET A 602 -33.51 3.15 -5.36
CA MET A 602 -32.59 2.09 -5.80
C MET A 602 -32.55 1.98 -7.33
N ILE A 603 -33.70 1.99 -8.01
CA ILE A 603 -33.77 1.94 -9.47
C ILE A 603 -33.15 3.20 -10.08
N SER A 604 -33.46 4.39 -9.55
CA SER A 604 -32.92 5.67 -10.04
C SER A 604 -31.39 5.72 -9.95
N PHE A 605 -30.80 5.33 -8.82
CA PHE A 605 -29.34 5.32 -8.66
C PHE A 605 -28.66 4.22 -9.48
N ALA A 606 -29.29 3.05 -9.63
CA ALA A 606 -28.79 2.00 -10.52
C ALA A 606 -28.76 2.45 -11.99
N VAL A 607 -29.83 3.10 -12.45
CA VAL A 607 -29.90 3.69 -13.79
C VAL A 607 -28.87 4.81 -13.96
N LEU A 608 -28.74 5.70 -12.97
CA LEU A 608 -27.72 6.76 -12.98
C LEU A 608 -26.31 6.18 -13.16
N HIS A 609 -25.97 5.13 -12.41
CA HIS A 609 -24.67 4.47 -12.52
C HIS A 609 -24.46 3.87 -13.91
N ALA A 610 -25.46 3.17 -14.47
CA ALA A 610 -25.38 2.65 -15.83
C ALA A 610 -25.19 3.76 -16.87
N VAL A 611 -25.96 4.85 -16.77
CA VAL A 611 -25.91 5.99 -17.70
C VAL A 611 -24.53 6.65 -17.69
N ILE A 612 -23.96 6.92 -16.51
CA ILE A 612 -22.63 7.54 -16.40
C ILE A 612 -21.57 6.65 -17.05
N VAL A 613 -21.63 5.33 -16.83
CA VAL A 613 -20.68 4.38 -17.42
C VAL A 613 -20.83 4.30 -18.94
N VAL A 614 -22.06 4.26 -19.46
CA VAL A 614 -22.34 4.18 -20.90
C VAL A 614 -21.90 5.45 -21.62
N LEU A 615 -22.25 6.62 -21.10
CA LEU A 615 -21.99 7.92 -21.76
C LEU A 615 -20.50 8.25 -21.82
N ASN A 616 -19.73 7.87 -20.81
CA ASN A 616 -18.29 8.18 -20.72
C ASN A 616 -17.39 7.01 -21.15
N ASP A 617 -17.98 5.88 -21.57
CA ASP A 617 -17.28 4.64 -21.89
C ASP A 617 -16.30 4.18 -20.79
N TYR A 618 -16.71 4.31 -19.53
CA TYR A 618 -15.91 3.90 -18.38
C TYR A 618 -15.85 2.37 -18.24
N PRO A 619 -14.81 1.83 -17.57
CA PRO A 619 -14.79 0.43 -17.17
C PRO A 619 -16.01 0.05 -16.33
N PRO A 620 -16.45 -1.22 -16.40
CA PRO A 620 -17.66 -1.70 -15.71
C PRO A 620 -17.50 -1.78 -14.18
N SER A 621 -16.28 -1.84 -13.67
CA SER A 621 -15.99 -1.80 -12.23
C SER A 621 -14.53 -1.39 -11.98
N TYR A 622 -14.14 -1.29 -10.71
CA TYR A 622 -12.74 -1.12 -10.34
C TYR A 622 -12.00 -2.46 -10.51
N VAL A 623 -11.49 -2.70 -11.72
CA VAL A 623 -10.92 -3.99 -12.14
C VAL A 623 -9.57 -3.79 -12.82
N ALA A 624 -8.62 -4.68 -12.54
CA ALA A 624 -7.40 -4.78 -13.33
C ALA A 624 -7.67 -5.53 -14.63
N THR A 625 -7.14 -5.04 -15.75
CA THR A 625 -7.33 -5.63 -17.08
C THR A 625 -6.01 -5.64 -17.85
N THR A 626 -5.86 -6.62 -18.73
CA THR A 626 -4.72 -6.71 -19.66
C THR A 626 -4.77 -5.63 -20.76
N ASN A 627 -5.91 -4.94 -20.91
CA ASN A 627 -6.06 -3.86 -21.89
C ASN A 627 -5.59 -2.51 -21.34
N LEU A 628 -4.36 -2.12 -21.70
CA LEU A 628 -3.72 -0.87 -21.26
C LEU A 628 -4.55 0.39 -21.55
N SER A 629 -5.34 0.41 -22.63
CA SER A 629 -6.18 1.57 -22.96
C SER A 629 -7.36 1.77 -22.00
N GLU A 630 -7.82 0.70 -21.33
CA GLU A 630 -8.89 0.79 -20.34
C GLU A 630 -8.32 1.14 -18.95
N LEU A 631 -7.03 0.87 -18.69
CA LEU A 631 -6.35 1.30 -17.46
C LEU A 631 -6.25 2.83 -17.34
N GLU A 632 -6.07 3.56 -18.44
CA GLU A 632 -6.09 5.04 -18.43
C GLU A 632 -7.47 5.59 -18.00
N LYS A 633 -8.55 4.91 -18.39
CA LYS A 633 -9.92 5.28 -18.00
C LYS A 633 -10.24 4.89 -16.56
N LEU A 634 -9.45 4.01 -15.94
CA LEU A 634 -9.69 3.52 -14.58
C LEU A 634 -9.51 4.63 -13.55
N ASP A 635 -8.51 5.51 -13.69
CA ASP A 635 -8.33 6.66 -12.79
C ASP A 635 -9.53 7.60 -12.84
N ALA A 636 -9.99 7.93 -14.06
CA ALA A 636 -11.19 8.75 -14.25
C ALA A 636 -12.45 8.07 -13.68
N TYR A 637 -12.61 6.76 -13.87
CA TYR A 637 -13.71 5.99 -13.27
C TYR A 637 -13.65 5.99 -11.74
N VAL A 638 -12.45 5.84 -11.16
CA VAL A 638 -12.27 5.85 -9.71
C VAL A 638 -12.72 7.19 -9.14
N LYS A 639 -12.20 8.29 -9.70
CA LYS A 639 -12.49 9.66 -9.27
C LYS A 639 -13.94 10.02 -9.47
N ASN A 640 -14.50 9.72 -10.63
CA ASN A 640 -15.83 10.18 -11.01
C ASN A 640 -16.94 9.27 -10.54
N VAL A 641 -16.75 7.96 -10.40
CA VAL A 641 -17.84 6.99 -10.16
C VAL A 641 -17.61 6.14 -8.92
N PHE A 642 -16.45 5.48 -8.81
CA PHE A 642 -16.21 4.46 -7.78
C PHE A 642 -16.29 5.03 -6.37
N VAL A 643 -15.60 6.13 -6.06
CA VAL A 643 -15.57 6.66 -4.70
C VAL A 643 -16.80 7.49 -4.34
N LYS A 644 -17.70 7.75 -5.30
CA LYS A 644 -18.85 8.64 -5.11
C LYS A 644 -20.00 7.93 -4.39
N PRO A 645 -20.81 8.65 -3.59
CA PRO A 645 -21.87 8.02 -2.81
C PRO A 645 -23.00 7.44 -3.68
N TYR A 646 -23.26 8.02 -4.85
CA TYR A 646 -24.38 7.64 -5.71
C TYR A 646 -24.21 6.24 -6.34
N SER A 647 -22.99 5.72 -6.48
CA SER A 647 -22.75 4.35 -6.99
C SER A 647 -22.96 3.28 -5.91
N HIS A 648 -22.99 3.67 -4.64
CA HIS A 648 -23.12 2.80 -3.46
C HIS A 648 -24.44 2.96 -2.69
N CYS A 649 -25.24 3.98 -3.03
CA CYS A 649 -26.53 4.25 -2.40
C CYS A 649 -27.46 3.02 -2.40
N CYS A 650 -27.47 2.26 -3.50
CA CYS A 650 -28.24 1.02 -3.62
C CYS A 650 -27.93 0.02 -2.51
N SER A 651 -26.65 -0.19 -2.18
CA SER A 651 -26.19 -1.11 -1.14
C SER A 651 -26.74 -0.74 0.23
N TYR A 652 -26.72 0.56 0.56
CA TYR A 652 -27.23 1.08 1.82
C TYR A 652 -28.77 0.99 1.91
N LEU A 653 -29.48 1.29 0.82
CA LEU A 653 -30.94 1.19 0.74
C LEU A 653 -31.43 -0.25 0.88
N VAL A 654 -30.73 -1.22 0.28
CA VAL A 654 -31.00 -2.65 0.50
C VAL A 654 -30.87 -3.01 1.99
N GLY A 655 -29.86 -2.45 2.67
CA GLY A 655 -29.70 -2.55 4.12
C GLY A 655 -30.92 -1.99 4.89
N ILE A 656 -31.36 -0.77 4.59
CA ILE A 656 -32.53 -0.16 5.25
C ILE A 656 -33.78 -1.04 5.08
N ALA A 657 -34.05 -1.51 3.86
CA ALA A 657 -35.19 -2.38 3.56
C ALA A 657 -35.11 -3.69 4.36
N LEU A 658 -33.93 -4.31 4.41
CA LEU A 658 -33.65 -5.50 5.23
C LEU A 658 -33.94 -5.25 6.73
N GLY A 659 -33.55 -4.09 7.25
CA GLY A 659 -33.77 -3.69 8.65
C GLY A 659 -35.25 -3.67 9.00
N TYR A 660 -36.06 -3.08 8.13
CA TYR A 660 -37.51 -3.06 8.28
C TYR A 660 -38.14 -4.46 8.21
N PHE A 661 -37.71 -5.31 7.25
CA PHE A 661 -38.24 -6.68 7.15
C PHE A 661 -37.92 -7.51 8.39
N ILE A 662 -36.69 -7.44 8.91
CA ILE A 662 -36.30 -8.17 10.13
C ILE A 662 -37.03 -7.64 11.36
N TYR A 663 -37.20 -6.32 11.48
CA TYR A 663 -38.02 -5.72 12.53
C TYR A 663 -39.45 -6.28 12.51
N LYS A 664 -40.08 -6.33 11.33
CA LYS A 664 -41.44 -6.87 11.19
C LYS A 664 -41.51 -8.37 11.51
N MET A 665 -40.49 -9.14 11.13
CA MET A 665 -40.40 -10.56 11.46
C MET A 665 -40.22 -10.84 12.95
N LYS A 666 -39.65 -9.90 13.72
CA LYS A 666 -39.57 -10.03 15.19
C LYS A 666 -40.96 -10.14 15.82
N ASN A 667 -41.91 -9.32 15.34
CA ASN A 667 -43.28 -9.31 15.84
C ASN A 667 -44.16 -10.41 15.23
N LYS A 668 -43.90 -10.80 13.97
CA LYS A 668 -44.60 -11.89 13.28
C LYS A 668 -43.59 -12.80 12.56
N PRO A 669 -43.10 -13.89 13.21
CA PRO A 669 -42.05 -14.72 12.65
C PRO A 669 -42.54 -15.46 11.41
N TYR A 670 -42.02 -15.07 10.24
CA TYR A 670 -42.28 -15.76 9.00
C TYR A 670 -41.26 -16.89 8.80
N LYS A 671 -41.71 -18.15 8.70
CA LYS A 671 -40.84 -19.31 8.47
C LYS A 671 -40.87 -19.72 7.00
N PHE A 672 -39.70 -19.76 6.35
CA PHE A 672 -39.61 -20.22 4.96
C PHE A 672 -39.82 -21.74 4.89
N SER A 673 -40.49 -22.22 3.84
CA SER A 673 -40.58 -23.66 3.56
C SER A 673 -39.18 -24.24 3.26
N LYS A 674 -38.98 -25.54 3.51
CA LYS A 674 -37.70 -26.21 3.20
C LYS A 674 -37.31 -26.07 1.72
N ARG A 675 -38.29 -26.08 0.80
CA ARG A 675 -38.08 -25.89 -0.65
C ARG A 675 -37.64 -24.47 -0.95
N THR A 676 -38.39 -23.47 -0.47
CA THR A 676 -38.07 -22.04 -0.63
C THR A 676 -36.66 -21.72 -0.14
N ARG A 677 -36.28 -22.23 1.03
CA ARG A 677 -34.94 -22.02 1.59
C ARG A 677 -33.83 -22.60 0.70
N LYS A 678 -34.01 -23.81 0.15
CA LYS A 678 -33.04 -24.42 -0.78
C LYS A 678 -32.90 -23.58 -2.06
N VAL A 679 -34.02 -23.15 -2.63
CA VAL A 679 -34.03 -22.29 -3.82
C VAL A 679 -33.31 -20.97 -3.54
N LEU A 680 -33.61 -20.29 -2.43
CA LEU A 680 -32.97 -19.03 -2.08
C LEU A 680 -31.45 -19.17 -1.84
N TRP A 681 -30.97 -20.28 -1.28
CA TRP A 681 -29.53 -20.55 -1.17
C TRP A 681 -28.88 -20.72 -2.55
N ILE A 682 -29.47 -21.51 -3.44
CA ILE A 682 -28.95 -21.74 -4.80
C ILE A 682 -28.94 -20.43 -5.60
N VAL A 683 -30.04 -19.66 -5.53
CA VAL A 683 -30.15 -18.35 -6.17
C VAL A 683 -29.08 -17.41 -5.62
N SER A 684 -28.90 -17.33 -4.30
CA SER A 684 -27.88 -16.47 -3.69
C SER A 684 -26.46 -16.86 -4.13
N LEU A 685 -26.17 -18.16 -4.26
CA LEU A 685 -24.88 -18.65 -4.73
C LEU A 685 -24.63 -18.29 -6.21
N LEU A 686 -25.62 -18.52 -7.07
CA LEU A 686 -25.52 -18.22 -8.51
C LEU A 686 -25.36 -16.72 -8.75
N PHE A 687 -26.16 -15.87 -8.11
CA PHE A 687 -26.05 -14.42 -8.26
C PHE A 687 -24.70 -13.88 -7.77
N ASN A 688 -24.18 -14.38 -6.63
CA ASN A 688 -22.84 -14.00 -6.17
C ASN A 688 -21.75 -14.46 -7.14
N ALA A 689 -21.82 -15.71 -7.61
CA ALA A 689 -20.87 -16.24 -8.57
C ALA A 689 -20.89 -15.44 -9.89
N THR A 690 -22.06 -15.13 -10.44
CA THR A 690 -22.19 -14.28 -11.63
C THR A 690 -21.64 -12.87 -11.39
N THR A 691 -21.83 -12.31 -10.20
CA THR A 691 -21.30 -10.98 -9.87
C THR A 691 -19.77 -10.97 -9.86
N VAL A 692 -19.15 -11.95 -9.19
CA VAL A 692 -17.68 -12.04 -9.06
C VAL A 692 -17.01 -12.50 -10.36
N PHE A 693 -17.52 -13.54 -11.00
CA PHE A 693 -16.88 -14.15 -12.17
C PHE A 693 -17.37 -13.60 -13.51
N GLY A 694 -18.49 -12.86 -13.54
CA GLY A 694 -19.09 -12.33 -14.77
C GLY A 694 -18.23 -11.28 -15.49
N ILE A 695 -17.22 -10.72 -14.83
CA ILE A 695 -16.28 -9.75 -15.43
C ILE A 695 -15.07 -10.40 -16.10
N TYR A 696 -14.95 -11.74 -16.03
CA TYR A 696 -13.79 -12.48 -16.52
C TYR A 696 -13.39 -12.15 -17.96
N ASP A 697 -14.35 -12.14 -18.90
CA ASP A 697 -14.07 -11.86 -20.31
C ASP A 697 -13.59 -10.43 -20.53
N TYR A 698 -14.04 -9.48 -19.70
CA TYR A 698 -13.57 -8.10 -19.72
C TYR A 698 -12.15 -7.98 -19.17
N ALA A 699 -11.88 -8.60 -18.01
CA ALA A 699 -10.56 -8.57 -17.35
C ALA A 699 -9.47 -9.23 -18.21
N LYS A 700 -9.80 -10.34 -18.88
CA LYS A 700 -8.90 -11.06 -19.79
C LYS A 700 -8.44 -10.22 -20.98
N GLY A 701 -9.23 -9.22 -21.38
CA GLY A 701 -9.00 -8.43 -22.59
C GLY A 701 -9.31 -9.23 -23.85
N SER A 702 -10.28 -8.77 -24.64
CA SER A 702 -10.67 -9.46 -25.86
C SER A 702 -9.62 -9.29 -26.97
N VAL A 703 -9.02 -10.39 -27.43
CA VAL A 703 -8.10 -10.43 -28.59
C VAL A 703 -8.85 -10.16 -29.91
N CYS A 704 -10.14 -10.49 -29.97
CA CYS A 704 -11.00 -10.27 -31.13
C CYS A 704 -11.94 -9.08 -30.92
N SER A 705 -12.06 -8.20 -31.92
CA SER A 705 -12.95 -7.03 -31.90
C SER A 705 -14.43 -7.39 -31.66
N ALA A 706 -14.86 -8.58 -32.12
CA ALA A 706 -16.22 -9.08 -31.93
C ALA A 706 -16.56 -9.48 -30.47
N MET A 707 -15.58 -9.61 -29.59
CA MET A 707 -15.77 -9.94 -28.16
C MET A 707 -15.51 -8.75 -27.23
N ARG A 708 -15.29 -7.53 -27.77
CA ARG A 708 -15.21 -6.33 -26.93
C ARG A 708 -16.57 -6.05 -26.31
N TRP A 709 -16.57 -5.81 -25.01
CA TRP A 709 -17.78 -5.38 -24.32
C TRP A 709 -18.27 -4.05 -24.90
N SER A 710 -19.53 -4.01 -25.33
CA SER A 710 -20.19 -2.76 -25.68
C SER A 710 -20.29 -1.86 -24.45
N SER A 711 -20.33 -0.53 -24.64
CA SER A 711 -20.52 0.39 -23.52
C SER A 711 -21.82 0.11 -22.76
N THR A 712 -22.86 -0.41 -23.44
CA THR A 712 -24.10 -0.90 -22.83
C THR A 712 -23.89 -2.13 -21.94
N ALA A 713 -23.09 -3.10 -22.36
CA ALA A 713 -22.74 -4.25 -21.52
C ALA A 713 -21.94 -3.82 -20.28
N LYS A 714 -21.02 -2.86 -20.44
CA LYS A 714 -20.28 -2.27 -19.32
C LYS A 714 -21.23 -1.64 -18.30
N GLY A 715 -22.16 -0.79 -18.76
CA GLY A 715 -23.14 -0.12 -17.90
C GLY A 715 -24.12 -1.08 -17.21
N LEU A 716 -24.59 -2.12 -17.92
CA LEU A 716 -25.46 -3.15 -17.35
C LEU A 716 -24.77 -3.92 -16.23
N TYR A 717 -23.52 -4.33 -16.42
CA TYR A 717 -22.76 -4.97 -15.35
C TYR A 717 -22.54 -4.01 -14.18
N ALA A 718 -22.15 -2.75 -14.46
CA ALA A 718 -21.90 -1.75 -13.43
C ALA A 718 -23.11 -1.51 -12.51
N CYS A 719 -24.34 -1.47 -13.06
CA CYS A 719 -25.54 -1.31 -12.24
C CYS A 719 -25.99 -2.61 -11.57
N LEU A 720 -25.99 -3.73 -12.29
CA LEU A 720 -26.51 -5.00 -11.77
C LEU A 720 -25.61 -5.59 -10.70
N SER A 721 -24.28 -5.50 -10.85
CA SER A 721 -23.32 -5.99 -9.84
C SER A 721 -23.47 -5.27 -8.49
N ARG A 722 -23.78 -3.97 -8.53
CA ARG A 722 -24.03 -3.12 -7.34
C ARG A 722 -25.43 -3.32 -6.74
N LEU A 723 -26.31 -4.08 -7.38
CA LEU A 723 -27.59 -4.52 -6.82
C LEU A 723 -27.53 -5.97 -6.34
N SER A 724 -26.97 -6.86 -7.17
CA SER A 724 -26.91 -8.29 -6.89
C SER A 724 -26.14 -8.59 -5.61
N TRP A 725 -24.95 -8.01 -5.43
CA TRP A 725 -24.12 -8.27 -4.25
C TRP A 725 -24.80 -7.83 -2.93
N PRO A 726 -25.34 -6.60 -2.80
CA PRO A 726 -26.10 -6.23 -1.61
C PRO A 726 -27.32 -7.11 -1.34
N ILE A 727 -28.09 -7.43 -2.38
CA ILE A 727 -29.30 -8.25 -2.26
C ILE A 727 -28.95 -9.65 -1.79
N THR A 728 -27.87 -10.26 -2.31
CA THR A 728 -27.46 -11.59 -1.88
C THR A 728 -26.95 -11.59 -0.43
N ILE A 729 -26.21 -10.57 0.01
CA ILE A 729 -25.83 -10.42 1.43
C ILE A 729 -27.07 -10.30 2.32
N ALA A 730 -28.04 -9.47 1.93
CA ALA A 730 -29.31 -9.34 2.64
C ALA A 730 -30.08 -10.66 2.70
N MET A 731 -30.13 -11.41 1.59
CA MET A 731 -30.73 -12.75 1.54
C MET A 731 -30.00 -13.73 2.48
N ILE A 732 -28.67 -13.73 2.51
CA ILE A 732 -27.88 -14.59 3.41
C ILE A 732 -28.22 -14.30 4.88
N ILE A 733 -28.31 -13.02 5.27
CA ILE A 733 -28.71 -12.62 6.62
C ILE A 733 -30.11 -13.15 6.96
N MET A 734 -31.08 -12.94 6.06
CA MET A 734 -32.46 -13.45 6.22
C MET A 734 -32.51 -14.97 6.37
N LEU A 735 -31.77 -15.71 5.54
CA LEU A 735 -31.72 -17.17 5.57
C LEU A 735 -31.05 -17.69 6.85
N CYS A 736 -30.02 -17.02 7.34
CA CYS A 736 -29.34 -17.35 8.59
C CYS A 736 -30.28 -17.18 9.79
N LEU A 737 -31.00 -16.05 9.85
CA LEU A 737 -31.98 -15.79 10.90
C LEU A 737 -33.15 -16.77 10.90
N ASN A 738 -33.60 -17.20 9.71
CA ASN A 738 -34.69 -18.17 9.57
C ASN A 738 -34.28 -19.60 9.94
N SER A 739 -33.00 -19.94 9.79
CA SER A 739 -32.49 -21.30 9.91
C SER A 739 -31.21 -21.37 10.75
N LYS A 740 -31.37 -21.28 12.08
CA LYS A 740 -30.25 -21.34 13.03
C LYS A 740 -29.34 -22.57 12.85
N ASN A 741 -29.91 -23.72 12.44
CA ASN A 741 -29.18 -24.98 12.24
C ASN A 741 -28.47 -25.10 10.88
N CYS A 742 -28.51 -24.09 10.02
CA CYS A 742 -27.77 -24.12 8.75
C CYS A 742 -26.25 -24.03 9.00
N PHE A 743 -25.46 -24.76 8.19
CA PHE A 743 -24.00 -24.70 8.24
C PHE A 743 -23.47 -23.27 8.16
N VAL A 744 -23.98 -22.47 7.20
CA VAL A 744 -23.54 -21.09 7.00
C VAL A 744 -23.84 -20.24 8.24
N ASN A 745 -25.02 -20.36 8.85
CA ASN A 745 -25.33 -19.64 10.09
C ASN A 745 -24.43 -20.07 11.24
N ARG A 746 -24.19 -21.38 11.41
CA ARG A 746 -23.30 -21.91 12.44
C ARG A 746 -21.88 -21.38 12.28
N TRP A 747 -21.40 -21.32 11.05
CA TRP A 747 -20.07 -20.80 10.74
C TRP A 747 -19.98 -19.29 10.93
N LEU A 748 -20.92 -18.50 10.40
CA LEU A 748 -20.95 -17.03 10.54
C LEU A 748 -21.24 -16.57 11.98
N SER A 749 -21.89 -17.40 12.79
CA SER A 749 -22.22 -17.09 14.20
C SER A 749 -21.24 -17.72 15.19
N MET A 750 -20.08 -18.22 14.74
CA MET A 750 -19.07 -18.74 15.67
C MET A 750 -18.58 -17.65 16.64
N ARG A 751 -18.32 -18.07 17.89
CA ARG A 751 -17.84 -17.17 18.96
C ARG A 751 -16.52 -16.45 18.60
N MET A 752 -15.69 -17.06 17.75
CA MET A 752 -14.42 -16.48 17.28
C MET A 752 -14.60 -15.16 16.52
N TRP A 753 -15.70 -14.98 15.79
CA TRP A 753 -15.91 -13.75 14.99
C TRP A 753 -16.19 -12.52 15.83
N LYS A 754 -16.67 -12.71 17.05
CA LYS A 754 -17.16 -11.63 17.89
C LYS A 754 -16.07 -10.62 18.30
N PRO A 755 -14.91 -11.02 18.86
CA PRO A 755 -13.83 -10.06 19.13
C PRO A 755 -13.34 -9.41 17.83
N LEU A 756 -13.16 -10.18 16.75
CA LEU A 756 -12.70 -9.66 15.47
C LEU A 756 -13.70 -8.66 14.83
N SER A 757 -14.99 -8.88 14.97
CA SER A 757 -16.07 -8.02 14.46
C SER A 757 -16.07 -6.64 15.14
N ARG A 758 -15.70 -6.59 16.43
CA ARG A 758 -15.54 -5.33 17.16
C ARG A 758 -14.29 -4.56 16.73
N LEU A 759 -13.20 -5.28 16.43
CA LEU A 759 -11.95 -4.69 15.91
C LEU A 759 -12.02 -4.29 14.43
N SER A 760 -13.04 -4.74 13.70
CA SER A 760 -13.15 -4.60 12.25
C SER A 760 -13.13 -3.14 11.78
N TYR A 761 -13.62 -2.19 12.59
CA TYR A 761 -13.57 -0.77 12.27
C TYR A 761 -12.13 -0.23 12.24
N CYS A 762 -11.37 -0.44 13.33
CA CYS A 762 -9.95 -0.11 13.38
C CYS A 762 -9.16 -0.86 12.29
N ALA A 763 -9.43 -2.16 12.11
CA ALA A 763 -8.76 -2.98 11.10
C ALA A 763 -8.98 -2.43 9.68
N ALA A 764 -10.21 -2.02 9.35
CA ALA A 764 -10.52 -1.45 8.04
C ALA A 764 -9.79 -0.12 7.78
N LEU A 765 -9.49 0.68 8.80
CA LEU A 765 -8.75 1.94 8.63
C LEU A 765 -7.24 1.75 8.56
N ILE A 766 -6.71 0.79 9.31
CA ILE A 766 -5.26 0.59 9.50
C ILE A 766 -4.65 -0.30 8.41
N HIS A 767 -5.41 -1.22 7.83
CA HIS A 767 -4.86 -2.22 6.91
C HIS A 767 -4.02 -1.66 5.75
N PRO A 768 -4.36 -0.55 5.08
CA PRO A 768 -3.56 -0.06 3.95
C PRO A 768 -2.20 0.48 4.43
N MET A 769 -2.13 1.00 5.65
CA MET A 769 -0.88 1.45 6.26
C MET A 769 0.04 0.28 6.56
N ILE A 770 -0.52 -0.83 7.07
CA ILE A 770 0.23 -2.06 7.32
C ILE A 770 0.71 -2.67 6.01
N THR A 771 -0.16 -2.76 5.01
CA THR A 771 0.19 -3.23 3.67
C THR A 771 1.31 -2.39 3.06
N ALA A 772 1.19 -1.06 3.13
CA ALA A 772 2.21 -0.13 2.65
C ALA A 772 3.53 -0.32 3.41
N THR A 773 3.48 -0.43 4.75
CA THR A 773 4.67 -0.65 5.58
C THR A 773 5.39 -1.92 5.17
N LEU A 774 4.68 -3.04 5.10
CA LEU A 774 5.29 -4.34 4.77
C LEU A 774 5.85 -4.44 3.35
N LEU A 775 5.29 -3.69 2.39
CA LEU A 775 5.70 -3.77 0.99
C LEU A 775 6.75 -2.72 0.60
N LEU A 776 6.72 -1.53 1.20
CA LEU A 776 7.61 -0.42 0.85
C LEU A 776 8.93 -0.43 1.62
N THR A 777 9.00 -1.12 2.76
CA THR A 777 10.25 -1.37 3.49
C THR A 777 11.05 -2.54 2.90
N LEU A 778 10.47 -3.29 1.95
CA LEU A 778 11.19 -4.38 1.27
C LEU A 778 12.43 -3.81 0.57
N ARG A 779 13.58 -4.42 0.84
CA ARG A 779 14.85 -4.10 0.18
C ARG A 779 14.92 -4.70 -1.23
N GLU A 780 14.18 -5.79 -1.45
CA GLU A 780 14.08 -6.48 -2.73
C GLU A 780 12.69 -6.33 -3.35
N SER A 781 12.62 -6.61 -4.65
CA SER A 781 11.37 -6.63 -5.38
C SER A 781 10.47 -7.80 -4.97
N PHE A 782 9.17 -7.54 -4.94
CA PHE A 782 8.14 -8.53 -4.67
C PHE A 782 7.83 -9.39 -5.91
N HIS A 783 8.13 -10.68 -5.83
CA HIS A 783 7.78 -11.63 -6.88
C HIS A 783 6.34 -12.12 -6.76
N VAL A 784 5.50 -11.83 -7.76
CA VAL A 784 4.09 -12.23 -7.75
C VAL A 784 3.93 -13.71 -8.06
N THR A 785 3.43 -14.45 -7.08
CA THR A 785 2.87 -15.79 -7.24
C THR A 785 1.61 -15.91 -6.41
N ILE A 786 0.74 -16.88 -6.71
CA ILE A 786 -0.47 -17.13 -5.91
C ILE A 786 -0.10 -17.35 -4.44
N CYS A 787 0.95 -18.12 -4.17
CA CYS A 787 1.43 -18.40 -2.82
C CYS A 787 1.91 -17.13 -2.11
N ASN A 788 2.73 -16.29 -2.77
CA ASN A 788 3.24 -15.05 -2.17
C ASN A 788 2.11 -14.04 -1.89
N VAL A 789 1.11 -13.97 -2.79
CA VAL A 789 -0.08 -13.13 -2.58
C VAL A 789 -0.89 -13.60 -1.38
N ILE A 790 -1.12 -14.90 -1.25
CA ILE A 790 -1.83 -15.47 -0.09
C ILE A 790 -1.04 -15.25 1.20
N TYR A 791 0.27 -15.52 1.19
CA TYR A 791 1.15 -15.30 2.33
C TYR A 791 1.11 -13.84 2.80
N ASN A 792 1.23 -12.89 1.86
CA ASN A 792 1.17 -11.47 2.16
C ASN A 792 -0.21 -11.06 2.72
N ALA A 793 -1.31 -11.50 2.11
CA ALA A 793 -2.63 -11.15 2.59
C ALA A 793 -2.93 -11.72 3.99
N VAL A 794 -2.47 -12.95 4.29
CA VAL A 794 -2.59 -13.54 5.62
C VAL A 794 -1.74 -12.77 6.64
N SER A 795 -0.49 -12.44 6.30
CA SER A 795 0.39 -11.69 7.21
C SER A 795 -0.16 -10.30 7.50
N VAL A 796 -0.59 -9.56 6.47
CA VAL A 796 -1.27 -8.26 6.61
C VAL A 796 -2.51 -8.39 7.47
N THR A 797 -3.34 -9.40 7.25
CA THR A 797 -4.58 -9.61 8.05
C THR A 797 -4.24 -9.81 9.53
N CYS A 798 -3.29 -10.70 9.84
CA CYS A 798 -2.88 -10.98 11.21
C CYS A 798 -2.32 -9.73 11.90
N ILE A 799 -1.37 -9.04 11.26
CA ILE A 799 -0.74 -7.83 11.81
C ILE A 799 -1.78 -6.72 11.98
N THR A 800 -2.67 -6.54 11.00
CA THR A 800 -3.76 -5.54 11.08
C THR A 800 -4.65 -5.77 12.28
N TYR A 801 -5.08 -7.02 12.54
CA TYR A 801 -5.93 -7.30 13.71
C TYR A 801 -5.18 -7.16 15.05
N LEU A 802 -3.88 -7.45 15.08
CA LEU A 802 -3.05 -7.20 16.27
C LEU A 802 -2.93 -5.70 16.58
N VAL A 803 -2.62 -4.89 15.56
CA VAL A 803 -2.55 -3.43 15.72
C VAL A 803 -3.93 -2.84 16.02
N ALA A 804 -4.98 -3.33 15.37
CA ALA A 804 -6.35 -2.91 15.64
C ALA A 804 -6.77 -3.21 17.09
N LEU A 805 -6.30 -4.30 17.70
CA LEU A 805 -6.54 -4.58 19.11
C LEU A 805 -5.91 -3.51 20.01
N VAL A 806 -4.67 -3.10 19.73
CA VAL A 806 -3.99 -2.02 20.48
C VAL A 806 -4.77 -0.71 20.35
N VAL A 807 -5.11 -0.33 19.13
CA VAL A 807 -5.89 0.90 18.86
C VAL A 807 -7.27 0.85 19.53
N TYR A 808 -7.93 -0.30 19.52
CA TYR A 808 -9.21 -0.49 20.20
C TYR A 808 -9.09 -0.30 21.72
N LEU A 809 -8.09 -0.92 22.35
CA LEU A 809 -7.90 -0.84 23.80
C LEU A 809 -7.50 0.56 24.28
N CYS A 810 -6.69 1.27 23.49
CA CYS A 810 -6.19 2.61 23.85
C CYS A 810 -7.16 3.74 23.48
N LEU A 811 -7.98 3.58 22.45
CA LEU A 811 -8.82 4.66 21.88
C LEU A 811 -10.30 4.28 21.79
N GLU A 812 -10.66 3.27 21.01
CA GLU A 812 -12.09 3.00 20.72
C GLU A 812 -12.89 2.62 21.96
N ALA A 813 -12.38 1.71 22.80
CA ALA A 813 -13.09 1.24 23.99
C ALA A 813 -13.21 2.31 25.08
N PRO A 814 -12.14 3.04 25.48
CA PRO A 814 -12.25 4.10 26.49
C PRO A 814 -13.20 5.21 26.07
N LEU A 815 -13.11 5.67 24.83
CA LEU A 815 -13.99 6.72 24.29
C LEU A 815 -15.44 6.22 24.13
N GLY A 816 -15.61 4.93 23.82
CA GLY A 816 -16.91 4.27 23.79
C GLY A 816 -17.60 4.18 25.16
N LYS A 817 -16.83 4.08 26.25
CA LYS A 817 -17.33 4.09 27.64
C LYS A 817 -17.65 5.49 28.14
N LEU A 818 -16.75 6.44 27.88
CA LEU A 818 -17.01 7.86 28.14
C LEU A 818 -18.32 8.34 27.51
N ARG A 819 -18.65 7.83 26.31
CA ARG A 819 -19.95 8.06 25.67
C ARG A 819 -21.13 7.60 26.55
N ILE A 820 -21.04 6.42 27.15
CA ILE A 820 -22.11 5.91 28.02
C ILE A 820 -22.20 6.85 29.21
N ASP A 821 -21.14 7.09 29.95
CA ASP A 821 -21.21 7.90 31.18
C ASP A 821 -21.61 9.38 30.96
N ILE A 822 -21.17 10.00 29.86
CA ILE A 822 -21.51 11.40 29.51
C ILE A 822 -22.97 11.51 29.01
N LEU A 823 -23.48 10.51 28.28
CA LEU A 823 -24.83 10.54 27.70
C LEU A 823 -25.87 9.73 28.48
N SER A 824 -25.46 8.89 29.43
CA SER A 824 -26.26 8.19 30.44
C SER A 824 -26.41 9.01 31.71
N TYR A 825 -25.91 10.25 31.71
CA TYR A 825 -26.51 11.30 32.52
C TYR A 825 -27.92 11.56 31.94
N ASP A 826 -28.83 10.62 32.20
CA ASP A 826 -30.26 10.63 31.87
C ASP A 826 -31.01 11.83 32.51
N ASN A 827 -30.30 12.85 32.98
CA ASN A 827 -30.84 14.15 33.41
C ASN A 827 -30.55 15.31 32.44
N LEU A 828 -30.01 15.08 31.23
CA LEU A 828 -29.93 16.17 30.23
C LEU A 828 -31.28 16.47 29.55
N ALA A 829 -32.26 15.57 29.66
CA ALA A 829 -33.66 15.84 29.35
C ALA A 829 -34.43 16.40 30.57
N ASP A 830 -34.10 15.96 31.79
CA ASP A 830 -34.76 16.43 33.03
C ASP A 830 -34.18 17.75 33.59
N SER A 831 -33.07 18.26 33.04
CA SER A 831 -32.52 19.58 33.42
C SER A 831 -33.02 20.74 32.54
N PHE A 832 -33.79 20.47 31.48
CA PHE A 832 -34.44 21.52 30.68
C PHE A 832 -35.95 21.65 30.91
N THR A 833 -36.49 20.92 31.89
CA THR A 833 -37.89 21.00 32.34
C THR A 833 -38.02 21.60 33.75
N LEU A 834 -37.27 22.66 34.04
CA LEU A 834 -37.56 23.55 35.16
C LEU A 834 -37.26 25.01 34.82
N LYS A 835 -38.36 25.76 34.63
CA LYS A 835 -38.54 27.20 34.38
C LYS A 835 -38.41 27.70 32.93
N ILE A 836 -39.49 27.52 32.16
CA ILE A 836 -40.32 28.66 31.72
C ILE A 836 -41.74 28.41 32.21
#